data_AF-A0A836GV57-F1
#
_entry.id   AF-A0A836GV57-F1
#
_cell.length_a   1.000
_cell.length_b   1.000
_cell.length_c   1.000
_cell.angle_alpha   90.00
_cell.angle_beta   90.00
_cell.angle_gamma   90.00
#
_symmetry.space_group_name_H-M   'P 1'
#
loop_
_entity.id
_entity.type
_entity.pdbx_description
1 polymer ?
#
loop_
_entity_poly.entity_id
_entity_poly.type
_entity_poly.pdbx_seq_one_letter_code
_entity_poly.pdbx_strand_id
1 'polypeptide(L)'
;MLRRRVAAAPSLAVGSVGPSSSPPPASAESQQRRSLKTLDVREYRPLGTPIEFRFYQRYANHPNRQSGVQFLTHYNTHQRFRVNKDFIDYMHWGKEQGQARLPHRHQRVAFDFNDSLQPTRAEGDTSAWFAGQDPTMGPHPDISASFDPNKKLFSHPEHWNKMFSKRRPGEGDIKLDVLPSNSLLGPMVTQTDTQEMAYFKTETRGPTHGRVPGINAPFKGEMDRKMMQAMSRPLNRSRTLTGNDGRFSKTIFINDPKRHQALSETLSKELNREIDRATNGLYSKLTVLTSAQSGLTDFFCGGTDLESIGFDLNMACKLRNEAEELTRSGAPAGKKTEAKVQELLRDAERYEERADATLRENAAVIWRAYTSPRPLMTLVNGKCRGTGCGLALAAKYAGLQDASEFIVDGPNVGLTPYSGMTRLLARPETSLKYPGLAEFVMLTGTSLFAGDALRLGWSDLFTSLPDMSYHVKDWFDSTEHMHTDAVAWQLGHLLEKCFKMKDDSHTGAMERCAMTPIRARWVEDAFADQSSIEGILETLSAMEKLSLTDRHNTCDPSYATPYTLASVAEGVEKLSASRLRYTLSPWDVTPPEEAVEVRQAAEIFTSYVLERRGKVSIVTHRDQHKAQVWREHREREYAAYSNMKSAPYRRHVYARLEGCEGLLVDFDFTIDLASDAAATKTEKEAGTDDKNEILRTASVNRLKRAVLKAMNMPADRDVDLCWYLPTLDTCPVRDDEELVDVLHSDPGLEDPSAQLRYPPIYFLVKRNTLYLSEWAYAVKHQLLLQSPYALKATLQLLQEVRGNGSNEAVRSLADTLTTEYRYLARLMRRPDFYEVGQYVDKPPEEWDVIKEERARSVHKAYLPTRPLPNYEAVFERIVQLDGHTFQLRPRWSPRTVQEVTAESLAPLAAPLDFEKDGAVEFNVVVHASKADRLDGMIEDAGGFEVVPHLGDVDKKGNPKVPPLQGDAHVPTNVNFYEMARHPWEDTPSSWRRDGFTVGSKEYFEQQYKKAEKAVYDEAGRGQRNYWPSKVAVDSVSGEESNALLEERFFAKLRDAERGVESWARQLRNRAVEGKLENKTEIASQQEKIYDDEYYRWFIQPGHNPNPSGLLRGRKAGDSGSSSADKELEVFLNQLLSGVAAQGADGPANNEGDDLVLPEEYVDEAADVA
;
A
#
# COMPACT_ATOMS: atom_id res chain seq x y z
N MET A 1 -13.80 -30.90 23.23
CA MET A 1 -13.66 -32.19 23.95
C MET A 1 -13.26 -31.91 25.40
N LEU A 2 -14.09 -32.32 26.37
CA LEU A 2 -13.81 -32.19 27.80
C LEU A 2 -13.98 -33.58 28.45
N ARG A 3 -12.95 -34.07 29.15
CA ARG A 3 -13.10 -35.17 30.11
C ARG A 3 -12.30 -34.88 31.37
N ARG A 4 -13.01 -34.59 32.46
CA ARG A 4 -12.50 -34.69 33.83
C ARG A 4 -12.03 -36.13 34.10
N ARG A 5 -10.95 -36.29 34.85
CA ARG A 5 -10.88 -37.33 35.90
C ARG A 5 -10.26 -36.74 37.17
N VAL A 6 -10.96 -36.96 38.27
CA VAL A 6 -10.50 -36.74 39.64
C VAL A 6 -9.99 -38.07 40.18
N ALA A 7 -8.91 -38.06 40.96
CA ALA A 7 -8.56 -39.13 41.89
C ALA A 7 -7.84 -38.54 43.10
N ALA A 8 -8.18 -39.02 44.30
CA ALA A 8 -7.63 -38.54 45.57
C ALA A 8 -6.45 -39.41 46.07
N ALA A 9 -5.77 -38.94 47.12
CA ALA A 9 -4.60 -39.57 47.73
C ALA A 9 -4.89 -40.92 48.44
N PRO A 10 -3.84 -41.67 48.84
CA PRO A 10 -3.51 -41.66 50.27
C PRO A 10 -1.99 -41.66 50.62
N SER A 11 -1.73 -41.61 51.94
CA SER A 11 -0.46 -41.43 52.66
C SER A 11 0.39 -42.68 52.90
N LEU A 12 1.69 -42.51 53.22
CA LEU A 12 2.55 -43.34 54.10
C LEU A 12 3.72 -42.43 54.58
N ALA A 13 3.89 -42.09 55.87
CA ALA A 13 4.41 -42.85 57.02
C ALA A 13 5.95 -42.92 57.11
N VAL A 14 6.53 -42.52 58.26
CA VAL A 14 7.99 -42.46 58.53
C VAL A 14 8.33 -43.01 59.94
N GLY A 15 9.38 -43.82 60.03
CA GLY A 15 9.98 -44.39 61.26
C GLY A 15 10.50 -45.82 61.00
N SER A 16 11.52 -46.39 61.64
CA SER A 16 12.56 -45.95 62.61
C SER A 16 13.71 -46.99 62.58
N VAL A 17 14.96 -46.75 63.04
CA VAL A 17 15.57 -47.15 64.34
C VAL A 17 17.12 -47.01 64.15
N GLY A 18 17.92 -46.41 65.04
CA GLY A 18 18.68 -47.14 66.09
C GLY A 18 20.06 -46.49 66.45
N PRO A 19 20.74 -46.87 67.57
CA PRO A 19 21.53 -45.92 68.38
C PRO A 19 22.98 -46.31 68.78
N SER A 20 23.77 -45.40 69.38
CA SER A 20 24.82 -45.69 70.40
C SER A 20 25.36 -44.42 71.13
N SER A 21 26.27 -44.58 72.10
CA SER A 21 26.65 -43.60 73.15
C SER A 21 28.19 -43.67 73.48
N SER A 22 28.83 -42.90 74.40
CA SER A 22 28.30 -42.13 75.55
C SER A 22 28.98 -40.76 75.90
N PRO A 23 29.99 -40.60 76.81
CA PRO A 23 29.86 -39.56 77.85
C PRO A 23 31.06 -38.55 77.95
N PRO A 24 31.44 -37.95 79.11
CA PRO A 24 31.40 -36.50 79.34
C PRO A 24 32.81 -35.85 79.57
N PRO A 25 32.91 -34.56 79.92
CA PRO A 25 32.98 -34.20 81.36
C PRO A 25 32.28 -32.88 81.73
N ALA A 26 32.24 -32.58 83.03
CA ALA A 26 31.61 -31.38 83.60
C ALA A 26 32.62 -30.47 84.34
N SER A 27 32.20 -29.20 84.49
CA SER A 27 32.63 -28.19 85.47
C SER A 27 33.89 -27.36 85.12
N ALA A 28 33.98 -26.05 85.40
CA ALA A 28 33.04 -25.12 86.06
C ALA A 28 33.18 -23.66 85.54
N GLU A 29 32.42 -22.76 86.17
CA GLU A 29 32.54 -21.28 86.21
C GLU A 29 31.64 -20.39 85.34
N SER A 30 31.17 -19.34 86.02
CA SER A 30 29.96 -18.56 85.79
C SER A 30 30.12 -17.41 84.81
N GLN A 31 29.17 -17.26 83.88
CA GLN A 31 28.70 -15.93 83.46
C GLN A 31 27.17 -15.90 83.40
N GLN A 32 26.58 -14.88 84.03
CA GLN A 32 25.13 -14.74 84.19
C GLN A 32 24.43 -14.52 82.85
N ARG A 33 23.71 -15.54 82.35
CA ARG A 33 22.68 -15.32 81.31
C ARG A 33 21.47 -14.65 81.95
N ARG A 34 21.29 -13.34 81.70
CA ARG A 34 20.00 -12.68 81.90
C ARG A 34 18.94 -13.39 81.07
N SER A 35 17.82 -13.75 81.68
CA SER A 35 16.66 -14.28 80.96
C SER A 35 16.09 -13.20 80.02
N LEU A 36 15.73 -13.60 78.80
CA LEU A 36 14.94 -12.75 77.90
C LEU A 36 13.55 -12.54 78.53
N LYS A 37 13.06 -11.31 78.52
CA LYS A 37 11.71 -10.99 79.01
C LYS A 37 10.69 -11.52 78.01
N THR A 38 9.69 -12.26 78.46
CA THR A 38 8.63 -12.86 77.62
C THR A 38 7.56 -11.86 77.16
N LEU A 39 7.58 -10.65 77.70
CA LEU A 39 6.73 -9.53 77.31
C LEU A 39 7.61 -8.44 76.71
N ASP A 40 7.12 -7.78 75.65
CA ASP A 40 7.82 -6.63 75.08
C ASP A 40 7.98 -5.53 76.13
N VAL A 41 9.19 -4.98 76.23
CA VAL A 41 9.57 -4.01 77.26
C VAL A 41 9.23 -2.59 76.83
N ARG A 42 8.74 -2.41 75.60
CA ARG A 42 8.27 -1.15 75.02
C ARG A 42 7.00 -1.44 74.23
N GLU A 43 5.95 -0.63 74.38
CA GLU A 43 4.76 -0.74 73.52
C GLU A 43 5.03 -0.10 72.14
N TYR A 44 5.90 -0.73 71.35
CA TYR A 44 6.31 -0.23 70.04
C TYR A 44 5.38 -0.76 68.94
N ARG A 45 4.43 0.06 68.51
CA ARG A 45 3.51 -0.23 67.40
C ARG A 45 3.83 0.66 66.19
N PRO A 46 4.78 0.27 65.32
CA PRO A 46 5.07 1.03 64.12
C PRO A 46 3.87 1.00 63.16
N LEU A 47 3.32 2.17 62.85
CA LEU A 47 2.23 2.33 61.88
C LEU A 47 2.72 2.29 60.41
N GLY A 48 4.03 2.40 60.20
CA GLY A 48 4.64 2.23 58.88
C GLY A 48 4.48 0.78 58.42
N THR A 49 3.82 0.59 57.27
CA THR A 49 3.63 -0.74 56.66
C THR A 49 4.25 -0.79 55.26
N PRO A 50 5.59 -0.94 55.15
CA PRO A 50 6.30 -0.93 53.87
C PRO A 50 5.72 -1.92 52.86
N ILE A 51 5.66 -1.51 51.59
CA ILE A 51 5.01 -2.28 50.53
C ILE A 51 5.72 -3.63 50.30
N GLU A 52 7.04 -3.68 50.54
CA GLU A 52 7.89 -4.86 50.42
C GLU A 52 7.64 -5.88 51.54
N PHE A 53 7.25 -5.42 52.73
CA PHE A 53 6.90 -6.30 53.86
C PHE A 53 5.50 -6.88 53.72
N ARG A 54 4.59 -6.16 53.02
CA ARG A 54 3.23 -6.63 52.72
C ARG A 54 3.17 -7.53 51.49
N PHE A 55 3.87 -7.16 50.41
CA PHE A 55 3.76 -7.77 49.07
C PHE A 55 5.10 -8.30 48.55
N TYR A 56 5.75 -9.13 49.36
CA TYR A 56 7.03 -9.80 49.04
C TYR A 56 6.97 -10.73 47.80
N GLN A 57 5.79 -10.99 47.25
CA GLN A 57 5.58 -11.71 45.99
C GLN A 57 5.76 -10.83 44.74
N ARG A 58 5.92 -9.51 44.92
CA ARG A 58 6.13 -8.52 43.84
C ARG A 58 7.41 -7.71 44.02
N TYR A 59 7.83 -7.48 45.27
CA TYR A 59 9.02 -6.72 45.59
C TYR A 59 10.07 -7.58 46.32
N ALA A 60 11.35 -7.34 46.03
CA ALA A 60 12.46 -8.06 46.64
C ALA A 60 13.48 -7.05 47.19
N ASN A 61 13.47 -6.82 48.51
CA ASN A 61 14.40 -5.87 49.15
C ASN A 61 15.81 -6.46 49.42
N HIS A 62 16.07 -7.70 48.99
CA HIS A 62 17.37 -8.34 49.17
C HIS A 62 18.40 -7.76 48.18
N PRO A 63 19.59 -7.30 48.61
CA PRO A 63 20.47 -6.44 47.80
C PRO A 63 20.95 -7.07 46.50
N ASN A 64 21.22 -8.38 46.46
CA ASN A 64 21.59 -9.06 45.21
C ASN A 64 20.39 -9.46 44.33
N ARG A 65 19.13 -9.21 44.76
CA ARG A 65 17.90 -9.54 44.00
C ARG A 65 17.24 -8.33 43.33
N GLN A 66 17.84 -7.15 43.43
CA GLN A 66 17.28 -5.87 42.98
C GLN A 66 17.02 -5.78 41.46
N SER A 67 17.65 -6.64 40.66
CA SER A 67 17.38 -6.75 39.21
C SER A 67 16.00 -7.35 38.90
N GLY A 68 15.36 -7.98 39.89
CA GLY A 68 13.99 -8.45 39.81
C GLY A 68 13.78 -9.66 38.92
N VAL A 69 12.56 -9.77 38.39
CA VAL A 69 12.10 -10.88 37.55
C VAL A 69 11.73 -10.32 36.18
N GLN A 70 12.48 -10.71 35.16
CA GLN A 70 12.42 -10.17 33.81
C GLN A 70 12.36 -11.33 32.81
N PHE A 71 11.16 -11.59 32.28
CA PHE A 71 10.97 -12.60 31.24
C PHE A 71 11.49 -12.14 29.87
N LEU A 72 11.45 -10.83 29.61
CA LEU A 72 11.85 -10.20 28.34
C LEU A 72 13.37 -9.98 28.26
N THR A 73 14.15 -11.04 28.51
CA THR A 73 15.61 -11.04 28.35
C THR A 73 16.05 -12.30 27.61
N HIS A 74 17.19 -12.24 26.91
CA HIS A 74 17.76 -13.38 26.18
C HIS A 74 18.45 -14.41 27.09
N TYR A 75 18.41 -14.24 28.41
CA TYR A 75 19.09 -15.12 29.36
C TYR A 75 18.33 -16.42 29.62
N ASN A 76 19.06 -17.44 30.07
CA ASN A 76 18.51 -18.77 30.39
C ASN A 76 17.59 -18.82 31.64
N THR A 77 17.28 -17.69 32.27
CA THR A 77 16.49 -17.64 33.51
C THR A 77 15.77 -16.29 33.67
N HIS A 78 14.44 -16.35 33.81
CA HIS A 78 13.57 -15.18 34.03
C HIS A 78 13.85 -14.42 35.36
N GLN A 79 14.55 -15.03 36.31
CA GLN A 79 14.99 -14.38 37.55
C GLN A 79 16.36 -13.74 37.30
N ARG A 80 16.40 -12.46 36.92
CA ARG A 80 17.62 -11.77 36.45
C ARG A 80 18.78 -11.81 37.44
N PHE A 81 18.48 -11.93 38.75
CA PHE A 81 19.46 -12.06 39.83
C PHE A 81 20.09 -13.45 39.99
N ARG A 82 19.63 -14.46 39.24
CA ARG A 82 20.29 -15.78 39.16
C ARG A 82 21.16 -15.94 37.91
N VAL A 83 21.12 -14.99 36.99
CA VAL A 83 21.95 -14.98 35.78
C VAL A 83 23.42 -14.80 36.20
N ASN A 84 24.26 -15.71 35.74
CA ASN A 84 25.70 -15.79 36.04
C ASN A 84 26.60 -15.40 34.86
N LYS A 85 26.02 -14.76 33.84
CA LYS A 85 26.74 -14.15 32.72
C LYS A 85 27.11 -12.72 33.09
N ASP A 86 26.26 -11.76 32.73
CA ASP A 86 26.58 -10.33 32.86
C ASP A 86 26.09 -9.77 34.20
N PHE A 87 27.00 -9.16 34.96
CA PHE A 87 26.67 -8.49 36.22
C PHE A 87 26.35 -7.01 35.99
N ILE A 88 25.19 -6.56 36.50
CA ILE A 88 24.66 -5.20 36.28
C ILE A 88 25.43 -4.16 37.12
N ASP A 89 25.78 -3.04 36.49
CA ASP A 89 26.33 -1.87 37.17
C ASP A 89 25.25 -0.80 37.46
N TYR A 90 24.76 -0.75 38.70
CA TYR A 90 23.74 0.22 39.11
C TYR A 90 24.23 1.67 39.25
N MET A 91 25.54 1.91 39.19
CA MET A 91 26.12 3.26 39.32
C MET A 91 26.41 3.89 37.97
N HIS A 92 26.78 3.07 36.98
CA HIS A 92 27.32 3.55 35.70
C HIS A 92 26.47 3.17 34.48
N TRP A 93 25.47 2.30 34.61
CA TRP A 93 24.51 1.98 33.54
C TRP A 93 23.14 2.65 33.75
N GLY A 94 22.33 2.69 32.69
CA GLY A 94 20.96 3.23 32.72
C GLY A 94 20.74 4.48 31.89
N LYS A 95 21.77 5.09 31.29
CA LYS A 95 21.64 6.37 30.58
C LYS A 95 20.61 6.33 29.43
N GLU A 96 20.76 5.41 28.48
CA GLU A 96 19.88 5.26 27.31
C GLU A 96 18.75 4.23 27.47
N GLN A 97 18.79 3.42 28.54
CA GLN A 97 17.80 2.36 28.85
C GLN A 97 17.00 2.62 30.14
N GLY A 98 17.15 3.81 30.74
CA GLY A 98 16.50 4.22 31.98
C GLY A 98 17.04 3.49 33.23
N GLN A 99 16.49 2.32 33.53
CA GLN A 99 16.89 1.57 34.73
C GLN A 99 18.04 0.61 34.39
N ALA A 100 19.15 0.68 35.14
CA ALA A 100 20.32 -0.19 34.95
C ALA A 100 20.02 -1.69 34.88
N ARG A 101 18.92 -2.15 35.49
CA ARG A 101 18.47 -3.55 35.44
C ARG A 101 17.90 -3.98 34.09
N LEU A 102 17.42 -3.06 33.24
CA LEU A 102 16.79 -3.39 31.95
C LEU A 102 17.86 -3.81 30.93
N PRO A 103 17.51 -4.66 29.93
CA PRO A 103 18.44 -5.01 28.87
C PRO A 103 18.88 -3.78 28.06
N HIS A 104 20.10 -3.84 27.52
CA HIS A 104 20.64 -2.78 26.67
C HIS A 104 19.91 -2.70 25.32
N ARG A 105 20.00 -1.53 24.66
CA ARG A 105 19.30 -1.24 23.38
C ARG A 105 19.52 -2.31 22.31
N HIS A 106 20.71 -2.89 22.21
CA HIS A 106 21.07 -3.93 21.22
C HIS A 106 20.68 -5.37 21.63
N GLN A 107 20.21 -5.58 22.85
CA GLN A 107 19.92 -6.92 23.43
C GLN A 107 18.44 -7.12 23.79
N ARG A 108 17.58 -6.13 23.53
CA ARG A 108 16.14 -6.23 23.77
C ARG A 108 15.50 -7.26 22.83
N VAL A 109 14.55 -8.02 23.38
CA VAL A 109 13.74 -9.04 22.68
C VAL A 109 12.25 -8.66 22.63
N ALA A 110 11.93 -7.46 23.09
CA ALA A 110 10.63 -6.82 23.02
C ALA A 110 10.84 -5.36 22.59
N PHE A 111 9.86 -4.82 21.87
CA PHE A 111 9.94 -3.54 21.19
C PHE A 111 8.66 -2.74 21.46
N ASP A 112 8.82 -1.44 21.73
CA ASP A 112 7.70 -0.52 21.91
C ASP A 112 7.24 0.00 20.53
N PHE A 113 5.94 0.28 20.37
CA PHE A 113 5.34 0.68 19.08
C PHE A 113 6.04 1.86 18.37
N ASN A 114 6.59 2.79 19.14
CA ASN A 114 7.16 4.05 18.64
C ASN A 114 8.69 4.12 18.75
N ASP A 115 9.38 3.05 19.18
CA ASP A 115 10.85 2.99 19.19
C ASP A 115 11.37 2.20 17.99
N SER A 116 12.61 2.46 17.57
CA SER A 116 13.21 1.77 16.43
C SER A 116 13.44 0.28 16.73
N LEU A 117 13.43 -0.55 15.70
CA LEU A 117 13.83 -1.96 15.82
C LEU A 117 15.37 -2.07 15.94
N GLN A 118 15.89 -3.29 15.90
CA GLN A 118 17.33 -3.51 15.73
C GLN A 118 17.69 -3.31 14.24
N PRO A 119 18.78 -2.59 13.91
CA PRO A 119 19.19 -2.42 12.53
C PRO A 119 19.73 -3.74 11.95
N THR A 120 19.49 -3.95 10.66
CA THR A 120 20.10 -5.02 9.87
C THR A 120 21.57 -4.71 9.69
N ARG A 121 22.43 -5.70 9.92
CA ARG A 121 23.88 -5.53 9.72
C ARG A 121 24.24 -5.64 8.24
N ALA A 122 24.99 -4.67 7.75
CA ALA A 122 25.74 -4.74 6.49
C ALA A 122 27.25 -4.81 6.78
N GLU A 123 28.06 -5.11 5.77
CA GLU A 123 29.54 -5.17 5.89
C GLU A 123 30.24 -3.94 5.27
N GLY A 124 29.50 -3.12 4.52
CA GLY A 124 29.99 -1.90 3.88
C GLY A 124 28.83 -0.97 3.50
N ASP A 125 29.07 -0.05 2.56
CA ASP A 125 28.01 0.77 2.00
C ASP A 125 27.01 -0.07 1.20
N THR A 126 25.74 0.31 1.28
CA THR A 126 24.59 -0.35 0.64
C THR A 126 23.84 0.58 -0.32
N SER A 127 24.27 1.84 -0.46
CA SER A 127 23.71 2.85 -1.38
C SER A 127 23.44 2.29 -2.79
N ALA A 128 24.41 1.57 -3.37
CA ALA A 128 24.31 0.94 -4.69
C ALA A 128 23.13 -0.03 -4.85
N TRP A 129 22.62 -0.62 -3.76
CA TRP A 129 21.46 -1.51 -3.79
C TRP A 129 20.11 -0.76 -3.80
N PHE A 130 20.12 0.55 -3.58
CA PHE A 130 18.93 1.40 -3.59
C PHE A 130 18.78 2.23 -4.88
N ALA A 131 19.56 1.96 -5.93
CA ALA A 131 19.48 2.65 -7.23
C ALA A 131 18.10 2.59 -7.94
N GLY A 132 17.18 1.71 -7.48
CA GLY A 132 15.79 1.64 -7.94
C GLY A 132 14.78 2.35 -7.03
N GLN A 133 15.23 3.21 -6.11
CA GLN A 133 14.42 4.00 -5.18
C GLN A 133 14.51 5.49 -5.51
N ASP A 134 13.94 6.35 -4.66
CA ASP A 134 14.16 7.81 -4.68
C ASP A 134 15.68 8.14 -4.65
N PRO A 135 16.23 8.84 -5.67
CA PRO A 135 17.66 9.16 -5.75
C PRO A 135 18.13 10.15 -4.67
N THR A 136 17.22 10.82 -3.96
CA THR A 136 17.53 11.70 -2.83
C THR A 136 17.59 10.97 -1.49
N MET A 137 17.21 9.69 -1.46
CA MET A 137 17.18 8.90 -0.24
C MET A 137 18.60 8.65 0.31
N GLY A 138 18.86 9.11 1.53
CA GLY A 138 20.08 8.81 2.26
C GLY A 138 20.15 7.37 2.79
N PRO A 139 21.22 7.02 3.55
CA PRO A 139 21.36 5.69 4.14
C PRO A 139 20.14 5.29 4.97
N HIS A 140 19.60 4.08 4.73
CA HIS A 140 18.41 3.61 5.44
C HIS A 140 18.67 3.50 6.96
N PRO A 141 17.82 4.07 7.84
CA PRO A 141 18.09 4.16 9.28
C PRO A 141 18.26 2.79 9.96
N ASP A 142 17.58 1.76 9.46
CA ASP A 142 17.68 0.39 9.96
C ASP A 142 18.77 -0.45 9.28
N ILE A 143 19.78 0.16 8.63
CA ILE A 143 20.98 -0.54 8.14
C ILE A 143 22.22 0.02 8.85
N SER A 144 23.10 -0.86 9.34
CA SER A 144 24.30 -0.46 10.06
C SER A 144 25.49 -1.37 9.79
N ALA A 145 26.64 -0.79 9.47
CA ALA A 145 27.90 -1.54 9.31
C ALA A 145 28.47 -2.08 10.64
N SER A 146 28.12 -1.46 11.79
CA SER A 146 28.78 -1.69 13.09
C SER A 146 27.87 -2.26 14.18
N PHE A 147 26.69 -2.76 13.82
CA PHE A 147 25.78 -3.39 14.77
C PHE A 147 26.28 -4.79 15.20
N ASP A 148 26.38 -5.01 16.52
CA ASP A 148 26.68 -6.31 17.10
C ASP A 148 25.71 -6.60 18.27
N PRO A 149 24.81 -7.59 18.16
CA PRO A 149 23.90 -7.97 19.25
C PRO A 149 24.62 -8.60 20.45
N ASN A 150 25.85 -9.09 20.26
CA ASN A 150 26.67 -9.72 21.30
C ASN A 150 27.68 -8.76 21.97
N LYS A 151 27.63 -7.46 21.62
CA LYS A 151 28.56 -6.45 22.14
C LYS A 151 28.57 -6.44 23.66
N LYS A 152 29.71 -6.81 24.24
CA LYS A 152 29.96 -6.68 25.69
C LYS A 152 29.97 -5.20 26.08
N LEU A 153 29.36 -4.86 27.21
CA LEU A 153 29.42 -3.52 27.79
C LEU A 153 30.20 -3.52 29.11
N PHE A 154 30.86 -2.40 29.39
CA PHE A 154 31.78 -2.33 30.51
C PHE A 154 31.03 -2.19 31.85
N SER A 155 31.06 -3.23 32.67
CA SER A 155 30.53 -3.27 34.04
C SER A 155 31.68 -3.22 35.05
N HIS A 156 31.68 -2.24 35.98
CA HIS A 156 32.71 -2.21 37.02
C HIS A 156 32.74 -3.43 37.95
N PRO A 157 31.62 -3.98 38.48
CA PRO A 157 31.68 -5.14 39.36
C PRO A 157 32.27 -6.41 38.69
N GLU A 158 32.27 -6.48 37.36
CA GLU A 158 32.78 -7.63 36.60
C GLU A 158 34.18 -7.43 36.01
N HIS A 159 34.47 -6.23 35.50
CA HIS A 159 35.68 -5.94 34.71
C HIS A 159 36.62 -4.93 35.35
N TRP A 160 36.21 -4.20 36.40
CA TRP A 160 37.12 -3.42 37.26
C TRP A 160 36.81 -3.71 38.74
N ASN A 161 37.07 -4.95 39.15
CA ASN A 161 36.66 -5.43 40.45
C ASN A 161 37.58 -4.90 41.57
N LYS A 162 37.02 -4.05 42.43
CA LYS A 162 37.70 -3.43 43.58
C LYS A 162 37.36 -4.10 44.92
N MET A 163 36.75 -5.28 44.93
CA MET A 163 36.29 -5.96 46.16
C MET A 163 37.44 -6.37 47.08
N PHE A 164 38.56 -6.84 46.53
CA PHE A 164 39.74 -7.30 47.27
C PHE A 164 40.77 -6.18 47.53
N SER A 165 40.45 -4.93 47.24
CA SER A 165 41.35 -3.77 47.43
C SER A 165 40.83 -2.78 48.47
N LYS A 166 41.63 -1.75 48.77
CA LYS A 166 41.23 -0.62 49.64
C LYS A 166 40.53 0.49 48.84
N ARG A 167 40.21 0.23 47.56
CA ARG A 167 39.55 1.14 46.61
C ARG A 167 40.31 2.46 46.38
N ARG A 168 41.63 2.46 46.56
CA ARG A 168 42.49 3.63 46.27
C ARG A 168 42.63 3.85 44.75
N PRO A 169 43.09 5.04 44.30
CA PRO A 169 43.46 5.26 42.90
C PRO A 169 44.47 4.20 42.42
N GLY A 170 44.25 3.64 41.23
CA GLY A 170 45.08 2.58 40.65
C GLY A 170 44.81 1.15 41.16
N GLU A 171 43.96 0.96 42.18
CA GLU A 171 43.64 -0.38 42.69
C GLU A 171 42.44 -1.05 41.97
N GLY A 172 42.44 -2.38 41.96
CA GLY A 172 41.39 -3.25 41.40
C GLY A 172 41.92 -4.09 40.24
N ASP A 173 41.32 -5.27 40.03
CA ASP A 173 41.61 -6.12 38.87
C ASP A 173 40.86 -5.59 37.65
N ILE A 174 41.54 -5.45 36.51
CA ILE A 174 40.99 -4.84 35.28
C ILE A 174 41.11 -5.79 34.09
N LYS A 175 39.97 -6.12 33.48
CA LYS A 175 39.89 -6.88 32.23
C LYS A 175 39.82 -5.95 31.03
N LEU A 176 40.76 -6.11 30.11
CA LEU A 176 40.90 -5.26 28.92
C LEU A 176 40.22 -5.85 27.66
N ASP A 177 39.76 -7.10 27.69
CA ASP A 177 39.12 -7.82 26.55
C ASP A 177 37.66 -7.39 26.27
N VAL A 178 37.22 -6.30 26.89
CA VAL A 178 35.84 -5.79 26.83
C VAL A 178 35.73 -4.51 26.00
N LEU A 179 36.78 -3.69 25.99
CA LEU A 179 36.83 -2.44 25.23
C LEU A 179 37.76 -2.60 24.02
N PRO A 180 37.41 -2.07 22.85
CA PRO A 180 38.34 -2.04 21.72
C PRO A 180 39.59 -1.24 22.11
N SER A 181 40.76 -1.74 21.71
CA SER A 181 42.03 -1.11 22.07
C SER A 181 42.26 0.16 21.26
N ASN A 182 42.19 1.31 21.93
CA ASN A 182 42.61 2.60 21.37
C ASN A 182 44.14 2.81 21.40
N SER A 183 44.93 1.74 21.63
CA SER A 183 46.39 1.82 21.62
C SER A 183 46.93 1.70 20.21
N LEU A 184 47.78 2.67 19.82
CA LEU A 184 48.49 2.69 18.55
C LEU A 184 49.39 1.45 18.33
N LEU A 185 49.75 0.73 19.40
CA LEU A 185 50.56 -0.49 19.32
C LEU A 185 49.95 -1.57 18.42
N GLY A 186 48.61 -1.72 18.41
CA GLY A 186 47.94 -2.70 17.55
C GLY A 186 48.22 -2.41 16.06
N PRO A 187 47.75 -1.26 15.54
CA PRO A 187 48.03 -0.83 14.17
C PRO A 187 49.52 -0.86 13.79
N MET A 188 50.43 -0.46 14.69
CA MET A 188 51.88 -0.48 14.41
C MET A 188 52.47 -1.89 14.30
N VAL A 189 51.99 -2.87 15.06
CA VAL A 189 52.52 -4.25 15.05
C VAL A 189 51.90 -5.08 13.94
N THR A 190 50.67 -4.78 13.52
CA THR A 190 49.97 -5.50 12.45
C THR A 190 50.01 -4.79 11.09
N GLN A 191 50.76 -3.69 10.95
CA GLN A 191 50.94 -3.03 9.67
C GLN A 191 51.70 -3.94 8.70
N THR A 192 51.13 -4.11 7.51
CA THR A 192 51.63 -4.98 6.45
C THR A 192 51.48 -4.26 5.10
N ASP A 193 52.27 -4.68 4.12
CA ASP A 193 52.24 -4.19 2.74
C ASP A 193 51.11 -4.85 1.92
N THR A 194 50.67 -6.03 2.36
CA THR A 194 49.45 -6.70 1.86
C THR A 194 48.19 -5.91 2.22
N GLN A 195 47.29 -5.77 1.25
CA GLN A 195 45.97 -5.15 1.43
C GLN A 195 45.08 -5.90 2.45
N GLU A 196 44.01 -5.24 2.91
CA GLU A 196 43.05 -5.80 3.88
C GLU A 196 42.35 -7.08 3.40
N MET A 197 41.78 -7.86 4.35
CA MET A 197 41.08 -9.12 4.05
C MET A 197 39.95 -8.98 3.02
N ALA A 198 39.26 -7.83 3.00
CA ALA A 198 38.22 -7.53 2.02
C ALA A 198 38.74 -7.55 0.57
N TYR A 199 39.97 -7.10 0.33
CA TYR A 199 40.60 -7.16 -0.99
C TYR A 199 40.93 -8.61 -1.40
N PHE A 200 41.40 -9.43 -0.45
CA PHE A 200 41.80 -10.82 -0.72
C PHE A 200 40.60 -11.79 -0.87
N LYS A 201 39.40 -11.39 -0.41
CA LYS A 201 38.16 -12.19 -0.49
C LYS A 201 38.34 -13.60 0.12
N THR A 202 38.99 -13.66 1.29
CA THR A 202 39.20 -14.92 2.05
C THR A 202 37.91 -15.57 2.53
N GLU A 203 36.85 -14.79 2.70
CA GLU A 203 35.56 -15.28 3.21
C GLU A 203 34.77 -15.99 2.11
N THR A 204 34.46 -17.26 2.35
CA THR A 204 33.75 -18.13 1.40
C THR A 204 32.23 -18.03 1.47
N ARG A 205 31.70 -17.25 2.41
CA ARG A 205 30.27 -17.01 2.62
C ARG A 205 30.04 -15.51 2.72
N GLY A 206 29.11 -15.00 1.91
CA GLY A 206 28.48 -13.71 2.18
C GLY A 206 27.38 -13.85 3.26
N PRO A 207 26.37 -12.96 3.24
CA PRO A 207 25.25 -12.99 4.19
C PRO A 207 24.65 -14.39 4.40
N THR A 208 24.42 -14.77 5.65
CA THR A 208 23.99 -16.13 6.05
C THR A 208 22.66 -16.58 5.44
N HIS A 209 21.87 -15.65 4.92
CA HIS A 209 20.57 -15.88 4.29
C HIS A 209 20.64 -15.91 2.74
N GLY A 210 21.84 -15.85 2.15
CA GLY A 210 22.02 -15.87 0.71
C GLY A 210 21.76 -14.50 0.07
N ARG A 211 20.80 -14.42 -0.85
CA ARG A 211 20.42 -13.17 -1.53
C ARG A 211 19.43 -12.38 -0.67
N VAL A 212 19.85 -11.22 -0.17
CA VAL A 212 19.09 -10.33 0.72
C VAL A 212 18.97 -8.94 0.07
N PRO A 213 17.77 -8.52 -0.35
CA PRO A 213 17.54 -7.18 -0.89
C PRO A 213 18.01 -6.08 0.08
N GLY A 214 18.68 -5.05 -0.45
CA GLY A 214 19.25 -3.95 0.34
C GLY A 214 20.60 -4.25 1.02
N ILE A 215 21.10 -5.49 0.98
CA ILE A 215 22.39 -5.87 1.59
C ILE A 215 23.40 -6.39 0.56
N ASN A 216 22.97 -7.31 -0.33
CA ASN A 216 23.83 -7.84 -1.41
C ASN A 216 23.08 -8.03 -2.74
N ALA A 217 21.89 -7.45 -2.85
CA ALA A 217 21.08 -7.42 -4.05
C ALA A 217 20.22 -6.14 -4.05
N PRO A 218 19.84 -5.62 -5.23
CA PRO A 218 18.99 -4.43 -5.32
C PRO A 218 17.67 -4.59 -4.57
N PHE A 219 17.24 -3.53 -3.90
CA PHE A 219 15.94 -3.42 -3.24
C PHE A 219 14.91 -2.82 -4.21
N LYS A 220 13.81 -3.54 -4.45
CA LYS A 220 12.72 -3.14 -5.36
C LYS A 220 11.41 -2.86 -4.64
N GLY A 221 10.65 -1.89 -5.12
CA GLY A 221 9.38 -1.48 -4.54
C GLY A 221 9.54 -0.74 -3.21
N GLU A 222 8.43 -0.58 -2.49
CA GLU A 222 8.32 0.19 -1.25
C GLU A 222 8.92 -0.51 -0.02
N MET A 223 9.32 0.33 0.94
CA MET A 223 9.83 -0.09 2.24
C MET A 223 8.69 -0.23 3.26
N ASP A 224 8.71 -1.31 4.05
CA ASP A 224 7.83 -1.46 5.24
C ASP A 224 8.69 -1.34 6.51
N ARG A 225 8.71 -0.14 7.09
CA ARG A 225 9.43 0.18 8.33
C ARG A 225 8.61 -0.16 9.58
N LYS A 226 7.34 -0.57 9.41
CA LYS A 226 6.38 -0.83 10.49
C LYS A 226 6.04 -2.31 10.70
N MET A 227 6.66 -3.20 9.92
CA MET A 227 6.39 -4.64 9.88
C MET A 227 4.94 -5.00 9.54
N MET A 228 4.21 -4.10 8.86
CA MET A 228 2.79 -4.28 8.58
C MET A 228 2.54 -5.36 7.53
N GLN A 229 3.39 -5.47 6.50
CA GLN A 229 3.39 -6.57 5.54
C GLN A 229 4.07 -7.81 6.15
N ALA A 230 5.16 -7.60 6.89
CA ALA A 230 6.01 -8.67 7.41
C ALA A 230 5.31 -9.60 8.42
N MET A 231 4.32 -9.09 9.18
CA MET A 231 3.51 -9.87 10.13
C MET A 231 2.08 -10.16 9.63
N SER A 232 1.85 -10.09 8.32
CA SER A 232 0.55 -10.41 7.72
C SER A 232 0.21 -11.92 7.78
N ARG A 233 -1.08 -12.26 7.83
CA ARG A 233 -1.58 -13.63 7.85
C ARG A 233 -1.98 -14.08 6.44
N PRO A 234 -1.60 -15.27 5.96
CA PRO A 234 -2.10 -15.78 4.68
C PRO A 234 -3.62 -15.98 4.72
N LEU A 235 -4.31 -15.43 3.72
CA LEU A 235 -5.76 -15.54 3.55
C LEU A 235 -6.13 -16.78 2.73
N ASN A 236 -5.26 -17.19 1.81
CA ASN A 236 -5.44 -18.36 0.95
C ASN A 236 -4.45 -19.51 1.22
N ARG A 237 -4.67 -20.66 0.58
CA ARG A 237 -3.87 -21.88 0.79
C ARG A 237 -2.47 -21.80 0.17
N SER A 238 -2.38 -21.17 -0.99
CA SER A 238 -1.15 -20.90 -1.75
C SER A 238 -0.25 -19.83 -1.10
N ARG A 239 -0.78 -19.04 -0.16
CA ARG A 239 -0.14 -17.89 0.50
C ARG A 239 0.19 -16.73 -0.45
N THR A 240 -0.41 -16.72 -1.65
CA THR A 240 -0.32 -15.62 -2.62
C THR A 240 -1.22 -14.43 -2.29
N LEU A 241 -2.10 -14.57 -1.30
CA LEU A 241 -2.82 -13.47 -0.65
C LEU A 241 -2.54 -13.51 0.85
N THR A 242 -2.18 -12.37 1.42
CA THR A 242 -2.07 -12.18 2.88
C THR A 242 -2.89 -10.97 3.31
N GLY A 243 -3.12 -10.83 4.62
CA GLY A 243 -3.85 -9.70 5.16
C GLY A 243 -3.47 -9.32 6.58
N ASN A 244 -3.73 -8.06 6.91
CA ASN A 244 -3.51 -7.49 8.23
C ASN A 244 -4.72 -6.62 8.61
N ASP A 245 -5.43 -7.05 9.65
CA ASP A 245 -6.70 -6.45 10.08
C ASP A 245 -6.50 -5.50 11.27
N GLY A 246 -7.18 -4.37 11.21
CA GLY A 246 -7.50 -3.54 12.36
C GLY A 246 -8.80 -3.95 13.04
N ARG A 247 -9.16 -3.18 14.07
CA ARG A 247 -10.49 -3.14 14.67
C ARG A 247 -11.55 -2.78 13.62
N PHE A 248 -11.24 -1.79 12.77
CA PHE A 248 -12.15 -1.25 11.76
C PHE A 248 -11.56 -1.12 10.35
N SER A 249 -10.27 -1.37 10.15
CA SER A 249 -9.65 -1.48 8.83
C SER A 249 -9.36 -2.93 8.45
N LYS A 250 -9.25 -3.20 7.15
CA LYS A 250 -8.76 -4.47 6.61
C LYS A 250 -7.72 -4.21 5.54
N THR A 251 -6.57 -4.86 5.59
CA THR A 251 -5.53 -4.71 4.55
C THR A 251 -5.34 -6.04 3.86
N ILE A 252 -5.48 -6.07 2.54
CA ILE A 252 -5.22 -7.23 1.68
C ILE A 252 -3.95 -6.95 0.89
N PHE A 253 -3.00 -7.89 0.92
CA PHE A 253 -1.76 -7.84 0.16
C PHE A 253 -1.74 -8.93 -0.91
N ILE A 254 -1.47 -8.53 -2.16
CA ILE A 254 -1.07 -9.45 -3.23
C ILE A 254 0.39 -9.86 -2.99
N ASN A 255 0.68 -11.16 -2.94
CA ASN A 255 1.97 -11.71 -2.51
C ASN A 255 2.47 -12.82 -3.47
N ASP A 256 2.74 -12.44 -4.72
CA ASP A 256 3.53 -13.22 -5.68
C ASP A 256 4.64 -12.39 -6.31
N PRO A 257 5.68 -12.01 -5.54
CA PRO A 257 6.77 -11.18 -6.04
C PRO A 257 7.64 -11.87 -7.10
N LYS A 258 7.53 -13.19 -7.28
CA LYS A 258 8.31 -13.93 -8.29
C LYS A 258 7.79 -13.73 -9.70
N ARG A 259 6.46 -13.61 -9.86
CA ARG A 259 5.79 -13.35 -11.14
C ARG A 259 5.34 -11.90 -11.26
N HIS A 260 6.06 -10.96 -10.63
CA HIS A 260 5.73 -9.53 -10.62
C HIS A 260 4.25 -9.23 -10.26
N GLN A 261 3.70 -9.96 -9.29
CA GLN A 261 2.29 -9.85 -8.86
C GLN A 261 1.27 -10.16 -9.99
N ALA A 262 1.61 -11.04 -10.94
CA ALA A 262 0.70 -11.46 -12.00
C ALA A 262 -0.47 -12.33 -11.48
N LEU A 263 -1.66 -12.04 -11.98
CA LEU A 263 -2.94 -12.62 -11.60
C LEU A 263 -3.24 -13.86 -12.45
N SER A 264 -2.91 -15.04 -11.91
CA SER A 264 -3.43 -16.31 -12.43
C SER A 264 -4.93 -16.48 -12.14
N GLU A 265 -5.58 -17.42 -12.82
CA GLU A 265 -6.99 -17.81 -12.59
C GLU A 265 -7.31 -17.97 -11.09
N THR A 266 -6.55 -18.83 -10.40
CA THR A 266 -6.78 -19.13 -8.97
C THR A 266 -6.56 -17.91 -8.07
N LEU A 267 -5.52 -17.11 -8.32
CA LEU A 267 -5.25 -15.90 -7.54
C LEU A 267 -6.36 -14.87 -7.73
N SER A 268 -6.83 -14.69 -8.97
CA SER A 268 -7.94 -13.79 -9.31
C SER A 268 -9.23 -14.22 -8.59
N LYS A 269 -9.59 -15.50 -8.69
CA LYS A 269 -10.80 -16.05 -8.06
C LYS A 269 -10.76 -15.94 -6.53
N GLU A 270 -9.62 -16.23 -5.91
CA GLU A 270 -9.43 -16.06 -4.46
C GLU A 270 -9.45 -14.57 -4.04
N LEU A 271 -8.90 -13.67 -4.86
CA LEU A 271 -8.89 -12.23 -4.59
C LEU A 271 -10.30 -11.62 -4.71
N ASN A 272 -11.07 -12.00 -5.73
CA ASN A 272 -12.48 -11.62 -5.89
C ASN A 272 -13.28 -11.95 -4.62
N ARG A 273 -13.11 -13.19 -4.12
CA ARG A 273 -13.74 -13.68 -2.90
C ARG A 273 -13.31 -12.92 -1.64
N GLU A 274 -12.02 -12.66 -1.45
CA GLU A 274 -11.55 -11.99 -0.23
C GLU A 274 -11.83 -10.48 -0.24
N ILE A 275 -11.85 -9.81 -1.40
CA ILE A 275 -12.38 -8.43 -1.53
C ILE A 275 -13.87 -8.39 -1.15
N ASP A 276 -14.69 -9.30 -1.70
CA ASP A 276 -16.11 -9.38 -1.37
C ASP A 276 -16.33 -9.60 0.13
N ARG A 277 -15.58 -10.54 0.72
CA ARG A 277 -15.64 -10.86 2.14
C ARG A 277 -15.20 -9.71 3.05
N ALA A 278 -14.13 -9.00 2.68
CA ALA A 278 -13.60 -7.90 3.47
C ALA A 278 -14.53 -6.67 3.43
N THR A 279 -15.07 -6.35 2.25
CA THR A 279 -15.96 -5.22 2.03
C THR A 279 -17.39 -5.46 2.56
N ASN A 280 -17.88 -6.71 2.59
CA ASN A 280 -19.11 -7.05 3.31
C ASN A 280 -18.94 -7.25 4.84
N GLY A 281 -17.72 -7.08 5.37
CA GLY A 281 -17.45 -7.25 6.80
C GLY A 281 -18.20 -6.26 7.69
N LEU A 282 -19.00 -6.75 8.64
CA LEU A 282 -19.86 -5.93 9.52
C LEU A 282 -19.09 -4.78 10.21
N TYR A 283 -17.89 -5.07 10.70
CA TYR A 283 -16.98 -4.14 11.38
C TYR A 283 -15.87 -3.60 10.46
N SER A 284 -16.10 -3.49 9.15
CA SER A 284 -15.16 -2.87 8.20
C SER A 284 -15.61 -1.44 7.87
N LYS A 285 -14.78 -0.44 8.13
CA LYS A 285 -14.97 0.96 7.69
C LYS A 285 -14.22 1.25 6.39
N LEU A 286 -13.01 0.71 6.27
CA LEU A 286 -12.18 0.80 5.07
C LEU A 286 -11.44 -0.52 4.83
N THR A 287 -11.57 -1.06 3.62
CA THR A 287 -10.68 -2.12 3.11
C THR A 287 -9.61 -1.47 2.25
N VAL A 288 -8.35 -1.84 2.46
CA VAL A 288 -7.18 -1.41 1.68
C VAL A 288 -6.67 -2.59 0.86
N LEU A 289 -6.51 -2.41 -0.44
CA LEU A 289 -5.82 -3.36 -1.33
C LEU A 289 -4.45 -2.79 -1.71
N THR A 290 -3.38 -3.54 -1.48
CA THR A 290 -2.01 -3.16 -1.86
C THR A 290 -1.17 -4.41 -2.17
N SER A 291 0.13 -4.25 -2.44
CA SER A 291 1.01 -5.39 -2.78
C SER A 291 2.12 -5.59 -1.74
N ALA A 292 2.43 -6.85 -1.44
CA ALA A 292 3.58 -7.24 -0.63
C ALA A 292 4.81 -7.33 -1.55
N GLN A 293 5.59 -6.26 -1.58
CA GLN A 293 6.78 -6.14 -2.44
C GLN A 293 8.04 -6.68 -1.78
N SER A 294 8.22 -6.40 -0.48
CA SER A 294 9.30 -6.94 0.37
C SER A 294 10.72 -6.84 -0.24
N GLY A 295 11.01 -5.77 -1.01
CA GLY A 295 12.30 -5.59 -1.68
C GLY A 295 12.52 -6.44 -2.93
N LEU A 296 11.55 -7.28 -3.33
CA LEU A 296 11.71 -8.29 -4.40
C LEU A 296 11.09 -7.88 -5.74
N THR A 297 10.04 -7.06 -5.73
CA THR A 297 9.35 -6.56 -6.94
C THR A 297 8.90 -5.12 -6.75
N ASP A 298 8.90 -4.36 -7.83
CA ASP A 298 8.45 -2.98 -7.97
C ASP A 298 7.03 -2.87 -8.55
N PHE A 299 6.36 -4.00 -8.78
CA PHE A 299 4.97 -4.07 -9.25
C PHE A 299 3.97 -4.04 -8.09
N PHE A 300 2.91 -3.25 -8.25
CA PHE A 300 1.65 -3.42 -7.51
C PHE A 300 0.89 -4.63 -8.05
N CYS A 301 0.72 -4.71 -9.37
CA CYS A 301 0.05 -5.82 -10.04
C CYS A 301 0.50 -5.95 -11.51
N GLY A 302 1.10 -7.09 -11.86
CA GLY A 302 1.57 -7.37 -13.23
C GLY A 302 0.47 -7.66 -14.26
N GLY A 303 -0.80 -7.60 -13.85
CA GLY A 303 -1.95 -7.96 -14.69
C GLY A 303 -2.07 -9.47 -14.89
N THR A 304 -2.73 -9.88 -15.97
CA THR A 304 -2.97 -11.29 -16.30
C THR A 304 -1.67 -12.07 -16.50
N ASP A 305 -1.61 -13.31 -16.01
CA ASP A 305 -0.47 -14.22 -16.25
C ASP A 305 -0.39 -14.69 -17.72
N LEU A 306 0.25 -13.88 -18.56
CA LEU A 306 0.43 -14.13 -19.99
C LEU A 306 1.31 -15.36 -20.28
N GLU A 307 2.23 -15.73 -19.40
CA GLU A 307 3.05 -16.94 -19.56
C GLU A 307 2.19 -18.19 -19.36
N SER A 308 1.28 -18.20 -18.38
CA SER A 308 0.31 -19.30 -18.22
C SER A 308 -0.64 -19.41 -19.41
N ILE A 309 -1.23 -18.30 -19.86
CA ILE A 309 -2.17 -18.30 -21.00
C ILE A 309 -1.44 -18.75 -22.27
N GLY A 310 -0.26 -18.19 -22.57
CA GLY A 310 0.53 -18.55 -23.73
C GLY A 310 1.00 -20.01 -23.69
N PHE A 311 1.38 -20.54 -22.53
CA PHE A 311 1.72 -21.95 -22.36
C PHE A 311 0.52 -22.86 -22.69
N ASP A 312 -0.64 -22.58 -22.11
CA ASP A 312 -1.85 -23.41 -22.28
C ASP A 312 -2.31 -23.39 -23.75
N LEU A 313 -2.30 -22.23 -24.42
CA LEU A 313 -2.65 -22.11 -25.84
C LEU A 313 -1.65 -22.80 -26.77
N ASN A 314 -0.34 -22.74 -26.47
CA ASN A 314 0.68 -23.47 -27.23
C ASN A 314 0.47 -25.00 -27.11
N MET A 315 0.11 -25.48 -25.92
CA MET A 315 -0.26 -26.89 -25.71
C MET A 315 -1.54 -27.26 -26.47
N ALA A 316 -2.58 -26.44 -26.44
CA ALA A 316 -3.83 -26.68 -27.19
C ALA A 316 -3.57 -26.78 -28.70
N CYS A 317 -2.81 -25.83 -29.26
CA CYS A 317 -2.44 -25.83 -30.68
C CYS A 317 -1.68 -27.11 -31.07
N LYS A 318 -0.73 -27.57 -30.23
CA LYS A 318 0.01 -28.82 -30.49
C LYS A 318 -0.87 -30.05 -30.50
N LEU A 319 -1.80 -30.16 -29.55
CA LEU A 319 -2.73 -31.28 -29.46
C LEU A 319 -3.70 -31.30 -30.65
N ARG A 320 -4.16 -30.13 -31.11
CA ARG A 320 -4.96 -29.99 -32.35
C ARG A 320 -4.15 -30.41 -33.59
N ASN A 321 -2.89 -29.96 -33.72
CA ASN A 321 -2.02 -30.37 -34.81
C ASN A 321 -1.77 -31.89 -34.84
N GLU A 322 -1.54 -32.52 -33.68
CA GLU A 322 -1.39 -33.99 -33.58
C GLU A 322 -2.69 -34.72 -33.99
N ALA A 323 -3.85 -34.22 -33.54
CA ALA A 323 -5.16 -34.77 -33.92
C ALA A 323 -5.43 -34.64 -35.44
N GLU A 324 -5.06 -33.50 -36.03
CA GLU A 324 -5.13 -33.29 -37.48
C GLU A 324 -4.16 -34.20 -38.25
N GLU A 325 -2.93 -34.40 -37.80
CA GLU A 325 -1.98 -35.32 -38.45
C GLU A 325 -2.46 -36.77 -38.40
N LEU A 326 -3.04 -37.21 -37.26
CA LEU A 326 -3.67 -38.52 -37.14
C LEU A 326 -4.89 -38.67 -38.07
N THR A 327 -5.62 -37.59 -38.33
CA THR A 327 -6.76 -37.57 -39.26
C THR A 327 -6.30 -37.53 -40.73
N ARG A 328 -5.28 -36.72 -41.06
CA ARG A 328 -4.71 -36.57 -42.41
C ARG A 328 -3.89 -37.77 -42.87
N SER A 329 -3.23 -38.48 -41.95
CA SER A 329 -2.43 -39.68 -42.26
C SER A 329 -3.27 -40.91 -42.69
N GLY A 330 -4.60 -40.78 -42.72
CA GLY A 330 -5.48 -41.77 -43.35
C GLY A 330 -5.62 -43.09 -42.59
N ALA A 331 -5.25 -43.13 -41.30
CA ALA A 331 -5.47 -44.28 -40.43
C ALA A 331 -6.99 -44.56 -40.31
N PRO A 332 -7.53 -45.61 -40.97
CA PRO A 332 -8.94 -45.64 -41.30
C PRO A 332 -9.79 -46.07 -40.10
N ALA A 333 -10.77 -45.25 -39.73
CA ALA A 333 -12.05 -45.60 -39.07
C ALA A 333 -11.99 -46.60 -37.89
N GLY A 334 -10.84 -46.73 -37.23
CA GLY A 334 -10.66 -47.60 -36.08
C GLY A 334 -11.06 -46.85 -34.82
N LYS A 335 -11.96 -47.42 -34.02
CA LYS A 335 -12.40 -46.86 -32.72
C LYS A 335 -11.24 -46.40 -31.81
N LYS A 336 -10.03 -46.95 -31.97
CA LYS A 336 -8.82 -46.52 -31.25
C LYS A 336 -8.27 -45.18 -31.74
N THR A 337 -8.19 -44.96 -33.05
CA THR A 337 -7.75 -43.68 -33.63
C THR A 337 -8.76 -42.59 -33.35
N GLU A 338 -10.05 -42.91 -33.54
CA GLU A 338 -11.16 -42.02 -33.21
C GLU A 338 -11.15 -41.62 -31.73
N ALA A 339 -11.03 -42.60 -30.81
CA ALA A 339 -10.91 -42.32 -29.38
C ALA A 339 -9.69 -41.46 -29.03
N LYS A 340 -8.54 -41.65 -29.71
CA LYS A 340 -7.34 -40.84 -29.46
C LYS A 340 -7.46 -39.42 -30.01
N VAL A 341 -8.07 -39.24 -31.19
CA VAL A 341 -8.40 -37.90 -31.73
C VAL A 341 -9.35 -37.16 -30.79
N GLN A 342 -10.39 -37.82 -30.31
CA GLN A 342 -11.34 -37.26 -29.33
C GLN A 342 -10.66 -36.94 -27.97
N GLU A 343 -9.73 -37.77 -27.50
CA GLU A 343 -8.91 -37.52 -26.31
C GLU A 343 -8.04 -36.26 -26.48
N LEU A 344 -7.34 -36.13 -27.62
CA LEU A 344 -6.48 -34.99 -27.93
C LEU A 344 -7.28 -33.68 -28.05
N LEU A 345 -8.42 -33.70 -28.75
CA LEU A 345 -9.28 -32.52 -28.91
C LEU A 345 -9.88 -32.06 -27.58
N ARG A 346 -10.45 -32.98 -26.78
CA ARG A 346 -10.98 -32.66 -25.45
C ARG A 346 -9.91 -32.11 -24.51
N ASP A 347 -8.70 -32.66 -24.56
CA ASP A 347 -7.61 -32.18 -23.72
C ASP A 347 -7.05 -30.83 -24.22
N ALA A 348 -7.12 -30.54 -25.53
CA ALA A 348 -6.86 -29.20 -26.07
C ALA A 348 -7.90 -28.16 -25.62
N GLU A 349 -9.19 -28.51 -25.69
CA GLU A 349 -10.31 -27.68 -25.21
C GLU A 349 -10.12 -27.29 -23.74
N ARG A 350 -9.71 -28.22 -22.88
CA ARG A 350 -9.41 -27.95 -21.45
C ARG A 350 -8.27 -26.96 -21.21
N TYR A 351 -7.28 -26.89 -22.12
CA TYR A 351 -6.24 -25.86 -22.04
C TYR A 351 -6.80 -24.49 -22.44
N GLU A 352 -7.68 -24.46 -23.43
CA GLU A 352 -8.35 -23.24 -23.90
C GLU A 352 -9.35 -22.71 -22.87
N GLU A 353 -10.11 -23.59 -22.21
CA GLU A 353 -11.00 -23.27 -21.07
C GLU A 353 -10.22 -22.63 -19.91
N ARG A 354 -9.01 -23.10 -19.60
CA ARG A 354 -8.15 -22.51 -18.55
C ARG A 354 -7.61 -21.14 -18.94
N ALA A 355 -7.24 -20.95 -20.21
CA ALA A 355 -6.87 -19.65 -20.74
C ALA A 355 -8.04 -18.66 -20.66
N ASP A 356 -9.24 -19.09 -21.06
CA ASP A 356 -10.49 -18.31 -20.98
C ASP A 356 -10.88 -17.96 -19.54
N ALA A 357 -10.89 -18.94 -18.64
CA ALA A 357 -11.18 -18.75 -17.22
C ALA A 357 -10.23 -17.73 -16.57
N THR A 358 -8.94 -17.75 -16.95
CA THR A 358 -7.96 -16.77 -16.49
C THR A 358 -8.38 -15.33 -16.85
N LEU A 359 -8.90 -15.10 -18.07
CA LEU A 359 -9.41 -13.79 -18.50
C LEU A 359 -10.68 -13.40 -17.75
N ARG A 360 -11.67 -14.29 -17.70
CA ARG A 360 -12.97 -14.03 -17.06
C ARG A 360 -12.81 -13.69 -15.57
N GLU A 361 -11.97 -14.42 -14.84
CA GLU A 361 -11.70 -14.14 -13.43
C GLU A 361 -10.93 -12.83 -13.22
N ASN A 362 -9.98 -12.50 -14.10
CA ASN A 362 -9.26 -11.22 -14.06
C ASN A 362 -10.23 -10.02 -14.17
N ALA A 363 -11.13 -10.03 -15.15
CA ALA A 363 -12.12 -8.96 -15.30
C ALA A 363 -13.20 -8.99 -14.21
N ALA A 364 -13.55 -10.16 -13.66
CA ALA A 364 -14.45 -10.26 -12.52
C ALA A 364 -13.87 -9.63 -11.24
N VAL A 365 -12.54 -9.68 -11.04
CA VAL A 365 -11.85 -8.95 -9.96
C VAL A 365 -11.94 -7.44 -10.16
N ILE A 366 -11.73 -6.93 -11.37
CA ILE A 366 -11.89 -5.50 -11.69
C ILE A 366 -13.32 -5.05 -11.38
N TRP A 367 -14.33 -5.82 -11.82
CA TRP A 367 -15.72 -5.52 -11.53
C TRP A 367 -16.05 -5.57 -10.02
N ARG A 368 -15.50 -6.55 -9.28
CA ARG A 368 -15.65 -6.64 -7.82
C ARG A 368 -15.07 -5.42 -7.09
N ALA A 369 -13.92 -4.91 -7.54
CA ALA A 369 -13.33 -3.70 -7.00
C ALA A 369 -14.18 -2.44 -7.31
N TYR A 370 -14.76 -2.37 -8.51
CA TYR A 370 -15.68 -1.30 -8.92
C TYR A 370 -17.00 -1.31 -8.14
N THR A 371 -17.59 -2.48 -7.88
CA THR A 371 -18.88 -2.63 -7.18
C THR A 371 -18.74 -2.94 -5.69
N SER A 372 -17.63 -2.59 -5.04
CA SER A 372 -17.42 -2.84 -3.61
C SER A 372 -18.49 -2.12 -2.75
N PRO A 373 -19.27 -2.81 -1.90
CA PRO A 373 -20.40 -2.20 -1.18
C PRO A 373 -19.98 -1.26 -0.05
N ARG A 374 -18.81 -1.49 0.57
CA ARG A 374 -18.17 -0.58 1.51
C ARG A 374 -16.90 0.01 0.89
N PRO A 375 -16.36 1.14 1.42
CA PRO A 375 -15.12 1.72 0.94
C PRO A 375 -13.99 0.69 0.76
N LEU A 376 -13.64 0.46 -0.50
CA LEU A 376 -12.38 -0.13 -0.92
C LEU A 376 -11.46 1.00 -1.36
N MET A 377 -10.25 1.05 -0.80
CA MET A 377 -9.17 1.88 -1.26
C MET A 377 -8.05 1.01 -1.83
N THR A 378 -7.68 1.22 -3.08
CA THR A 378 -6.47 0.61 -3.63
C THR A 378 -5.30 1.57 -3.40
N LEU A 379 -4.25 1.11 -2.72
CA LEU A 379 -3.01 1.87 -2.49
C LEU A 379 -1.94 1.36 -3.45
N VAL A 380 -1.68 2.15 -4.49
CA VAL A 380 -0.90 1.74 -5.67
C VAL A 380 0.60 1.99 -5.44
N ASN A 381 1.25 1.02 -4.80
CA ASN A 381 2.65 1.12 -4.36
C ASN A 381 3.68 0.72 -5.43
N GLY A 382 3.38 0.87 -6.72
CA GLY A 382 4.29 0.45 -7.79
C GLY A 382 3.63 0.33 -9.15
N LYS A 383 4.29 -0.44 -10.03
CA LYS A 383 3.87 -0.69 -11.42
C LYS A 383 2.61 -1.53 -11.53
N CYS A 384 1.73 -1.09 -12.41
CA CYS A 384 0.54 -1.77 -12.88
C CYS A 384 0.72 -2.08 -14.38
N ARG A 385 0.36 -3.29 -14.81
CA ARG A 385 0.26 -3.65 -16.23
C ARG A 385 -1.10 -4.26 -16.52
N GLY A 386 -1.70 -3.95 -17.68
CA GLY A 386 -2.97 -4.55 -18.13
C GLY A 386 -4.06 -4.54 -17.06
N THR A 387 -4.57 -5.72 -16.69
CA THR A 387 -5.65 -5.88 -15.69
C THR A 387 -5.26 -5.38 -14.30
N GLY A 388 -3.97 -5.27 -14.00
CA GLY A 388 -3.46 -4.64 -12.78
C GLY A 388 -3.76 -3.15 -12.74
N CYS A 389 -3.72 -2.45 -13.88
CA CYS A 389 -4.12 -1.04 -13.97
C CYS A 389 -5.63 -0.88 -13.79
N GLY A 390 -6.41 -1.81 -14.34
CA GLY A 390 -7.85 -1.93 -14.10
C GLY A 390 -8.17 -2.07 -12.62
N LEU A 391 -7.52 -3.02 -11.93
CA LEU A 391 -7.69 -3.25 -10.49
C LEU A 391 -7.25 -2.04 -9.64
N ALA A 392 -6.19 -1.35 -10.05
CA ALA A 392 -5.70 -0.14 -9.39
C ALA A 392 -6.71 1.02 -9.45
N LEU A 393 -7.32 1.27 -10.61
CA LEU A 393 -8.17 2.44 -10.86
C LEU A 393 -9.69 2.16 -10.81
N ALA A 394 -10.12 0.90 -10.71
CA ALA A 394 -11.54 0.55 -10.59
C ALA A 394 -12.13 0.83 -9.21
N ALA A 395 -11.33 0.78 -8.15
CA ALA A 395 -11.79 1.08 -6.80
C ALA A 395 -12.17 2.57 -6.65
N LYS A 396 -13.26 2.86 -5.94
CA LYS A 396 -13.75 4.23 -5.74
C LYS A 396 -12.72 5.19 -5.12
N TYR A 397 -11.78 4.66 -4.35
CA TYR A 397 -10.66 5.41 -3.78
C TYR A 397 -9.35 4.80 -4.28
N ALA A 398 -8.69 5.40 -5.28
CA ALA A 398 -7.41 4.93 -5.80
C ALA A 398 -6.27 5.82 -5.26
N GLY A 399 -5.71 5.47 -4.11
CA GLY A 399 -4.60 6.21 -3.49
C GLY A 399 -3.29 5.97 -4.24
N LEU A 400 -2.79 7.00 -4.91
CA LEU A 400 -1.53 6.96 -5.64
C LEU A 400 -0.34 7.33 -4.75
N GLN A 401 0.83 6.82 -5.10
CA GLN A 401 2.14 7.18 -4.55
C GLN A 401 3.06 7.58 -5.70
N ASP A 402 4.25 8.13 -5.44
CA ASP A 402 5.18 8.52 -6.53
C ASP A 402 5.65 7.31 -7.36
N ALA A 403 5.74 6.13 -6.73
CA ALA A 403 6.00 4.86 -7.39
C ALA A 403 4.82 4.33 -8.24
N SER A 404 3.63 4.95 -8.21
CA SER A 404 2.48 4.53 -9.03
C SER A 404 2.76 4.73 -10.52
N GLU A 405 2.63 3.64 -11.27
CA GLU A 405 2.95 3.60 -12.69
C GLU A 405 1.94 2.69 -13.43
N PHE A 406 1.45 3.11 -14.59
CA PHE A 406 0.39 2.45 -15.35
C PHE A 406 0.82 2.16 -16.79
N ILE A 407 0.95 0.88 -17.11
CA ILE A 407 1.37 0.38 -18.41
C ILE A 407 0.15 -0.26 -19.10
N VAL A 408 -0.38 0.42 -20.12
CA VAL A 408 -1.54 -0.04 -20.92
C VAL A 408 -1.03 -0.54 -22.28
N ASP A 409 -0.23 -1.59 -22.23
CA ASP A 409 0.38 -2.22 -23.40
C ASP A 409 -0.36 -3.50 -23.84
N GLY A 410 0.22 -4.26 -24.77
CA GLY A 410 -0.41 -5.39 -25.44
C GLY A 410 0.14 -5.62 -26.86
N PRO A 411 0.20 -4.60 -27.74
CA PRO A 411 0.63 -4.80 -29.13
C PRO A 411 2.09 -5.23 -29.28
N ASN A 412 2.93 -4.89 -28.29
CA ASN A 412 4.30 -5.37 -28.10
C ASN A 412 4.41 -6.89 -27.88
N VAL A 413 3.38 -7.50 -27.31
CA VAL A 413 3.27 -8.96 -27.13
C VAL A 413 2.25 -9.59 -28.08
N GLY A 414 1.82 -8.89 -29.14
CA GLY A 414 0.89 -9.44 -30.14
C GLY A 414 -0.58 -9.51 -29.72
N LEU A 415 -0.99 -8.77 -28.68
CA LEU A 415 -2.35 -8.74 -28.15
C LEU A 415 -2.94 -7.32 -28.17
N THR A 416 -4.25 -7.20 -27.98
CA THR A 416 -4.89 -5.92 -27.61
C THR A 416 -4.79 -5.70 -26.09
N PRO A 417 -4.74 -4.45 -25.60
CA PRO A 417 -4.79 -4.17 -24.17
C PRO A 417 -6.05 -4.76 -23.50
N TYR A 418 -5.90 -5.28 -22.29
CA TYR A 418 -6.98 -5.84 -21.47
C TYR A 418 -6.87 -5.31 -20.04
N SER A 419 -7.79 -4.44 -19.63
CA SER A 419 -7.70 -3.66 -18.39
C SER A 419 -8.97 -2.92 -17.96
N GLY A 420 -9.91 -2.65 -18.87
CA GLY A 420 -10.97 -1.66 -18.67
C GLY A 420 -10.50 -0.20 -18.72
N MET A 421 -9.18 0.07 -18.78
CA MET A 421 -8.65 1.44 -18.92
C MET A 421 -8.92 2.04 -20.29
N THR A 422 -9.23 1.24 -21.32
CA THR A 422 -9.67 1.77 -22.62
C THR A 422 -10.84 2.74 -22.45
N ARG A 423 -11.75 2.48 -21.48
CA ARG A 423 -12.82 3.42 -21.11
C ARG A 423 -12.29 4.73 -20.55
N LEU A 424 -11.30 4.69 -19.66
CA LEU A 424 -10.73 5.88 -19.03
C LEU A 424 -10.03 6.77 -20.07
N LEU A 425 -9.30 6.15 -21.00
CA LEU A 425 -8.65 6.80 -22.13
C LEU A 425 -9.66 7.32 -23.18
N ALA A 426 -10.79 6.63 -23.36
CA ALA A 426 -11.85 7.03 -24.29
C ALA A 426 -12.83 8.10 -23.74
N ARG A 427 -12.75 8.49 -22.46
CA ARG A 427 -13.60 9.54 -21.86
C ARG A 427 -13.47 10.86 -22.64
N PRO A 428 -14.56 11.62 -22.83
CA PRO A 428 -14.51 12.95 -23.44
C PRO A 428 -13.63 13.94 -22.65
N GLU A 429 -13.41 13.70 -21.36
CA GLU A 429 -12.46 14.46 -20.55
C GLU A 429 -10.99 14.23 -20.96
N THR A 430 -10.64 13.01 -21.38
CA THR A 430 -9.28 12.69 -21.83
C THR A 430 -9.01 13.32 -23.18
N SER A 431 -9.95 13.22 -24.14
CA SER A 431 -9.80 13.89 -25.44
C SER A 431 -9.84 15.42 -25.36
N LEU A 432 -10.50 16.00 -24.35
CA LEU A 432 -10.48 17.45 -24.11
C LEU A 432 -9.17 17.93 -23.47
N LYS A 433 -8.60 17.17 -22.53
CA LYS A 433 -7.36 17.55 -21.83
C LYS A 433 -6.10 17.23 -22.63
N TYR A 434 -6.06 16.05 -23.25
CA TYR A 434 -4.92 15.51 -23.98
C TYR A 434 -5.39 14.75 -25.23
N PRO A 435 -5.81 15.48 -26.29
CA PRO A 435 -6.16 14.86 -27.58
C PRO A 435 -4.99 14.02 -28.12
N GLY A 436 -5.29 12.84 -28.68
CA GLY A 436 -4.28 11.87 -29.17
C GLY A 436 -3.61 11.01 -28.10
N LEU A 437 -3.79 11.28 -26.80
CA LEU A 437 -3.12 10.53 -25.73
C LEU A 437 -3.57 9.07 -25.64
N ALA A 438 -4.84 8.78 -25.92
CA ALA A 438 -5.38 7.43 -25.87
C ALA A 438 -4.73 6.53 -26.93
N GLU A 439 -4.63 7.02 -28.15
CA GLU A 439 -3.92 6.42 -29.26
C GLU A 439 -2.44 6.24 -28.93
N PHE A 440 -1.76 7.30 -28.46
CA PHE A 440 -0.36 7.24 -28.09
C PHE A 440 -0.08 6.13 -27.06
N VAL A 441 -0.80 6.10 -25.95
CA VAL A 441 -0.56 5.15 -24.85
C VAL A 441 -0.85 3.71 -25.29
N MET A 442 -2.02 3.45 -25.88
CA MET A 442 -2.44 2.08 -26.24
C MET A 442 -1.62 1.48 -27.40
N LEU A 443 -1.11 2.32 -28.32
CA LEU A 443 -0.33 1.84 -29.47
C LEU A 443 1.17 1.74 -29.18
N THR A 444 1.73 2.64 -28.37
CA THR A 444 3.18 2.61 -28.08
C THR A 444 3.53 1.70 -26.90
N GLY A 445 2.58 1.44 -25.99
CA GLY A 445 2.84 0.80 -24.70
C GLY A 445 3.58 1.71 -23.71
N THR A 446 3.51 3.03 -23.91
CA THR A 446 4.18 4.01 -23.03
C THR A 446 3.51 4.06 -21.65
N SER A 447 4.33 4.21 -20.62
CA SER A 447 3.91 4.27 -19.23
C SER A 447 3.35 5.65 -18.85
N LEU A 448 2.34 5.67 -17.97
CA LEU A 448 1.81 6.87 -17.32
C LEU A 448 2.07 6.82 -15.81
N PHE A 449 2.35 7.97 -15.19
CA PHE A 449 2.69 8.07 -13.77
C PHE A 449 1.59 8.76 -12.96
N ALA A 450 1.78 8.86 -11.64
CA ALA A 450 0.84 9.48 -10.72
C ALA A 450 0.33 10.86 -11.20
N GLY A 451 1.24 11.76 -11.60
CA GLY A 451 0.88 13.11 -12.08
C GLY A 451 0.07 13.11 -13.37
N ASP A 452 0.22 12.11 -14.24
CA ASP A 452 -0.58 12.00 -15.46
C ASP A 452 -2.03 11.58 -15.11
N ALA A 453 -2.18 10.58 -14.23
CA ALA A 453 -3.46 10.08 -13.76
C ALA A 453 -4.27 11.11 -12.93
N LEU A 454 -3.57 11.95 -12.15
CA LEU A 454 -4.17 13.09 -11.42
C LEU A 454 -4.70 14.15 -12.38
N ARG A 455 -3.86 14.60 -13.34
CA ARG A 455 -4.28 15.60 -14.35
C ARG A 455 -5.47 15.11 -15.19
N LEU A 456 -5.50 13.82 -15.52
CA LEU A 456 -6.61 13.18 -16.25
C LEU A 456 -7.89 12.96 -15.43
N GLY A 457 -7.91 13.22 -14.12
CA GLY A 457 -9.09 12.98 -13.30
C GLY A 457 -9.46 11.49 -13.23
N TRP A 458 -8.46 10.62 -13.16
CA TRP A 458 -8.64 9.18 -12.90
C TRP A 458 -8.62 8.87 -11.40
N SER A 459 -7.87 9.67 -10.62
CA SER A 459 -7.98 9.72 -9.16
C SER A 459 -7.85 11.16 -8.65
N ASP A 460 -8.32 11.40 -7.43
CA ASP A 460 -8.23 12.64 -6.65
C ASP A 460 -7.29 12.47 -5.43
N LEU A 461 -6.59 11.33 -5.34
CA LEU A 461 -5.86 10.89 -4.15
C LEU A 461 -4.39 10.57 -4.46
N PHE A 462 -3.47 11.27 -3.81
CA PHE A 462 -2.03 11.07 -3.90
C PHE A 462 -1.35 11.29 -2.54
N THR A 463 -0.38 10.44 -2.20
CA THR A 463 0.39 10.57 -0.96
C THR A 463 1.86 10.19 -1.14
N SER A 464 2.75 10.97 -0.52
CA SER A 464 4.19 10.68 -0.39
C SER A 464 4.55 10.14 1.00
N LEU A 465 3.57 9.82 1.85
CA LEU A 465 3.82 9.28 3.17
C LEU A 465 4.28 7.81 3.09
N PRO A 466 5.43 7.44 3.70
CA PRO A 466 5.86 6.05 3.80
C PRO A 466 4.90 5.27 4.71
N ASP A 467 4.87 3.95 4.56
CA ASP A 467 4.10 3.05 5.42
C ASP A 467 2.60 3.42 5.54
N MET A 468 1.99 4.06 4.53
CA MET A 468 0.64 4.63 4.63
C MET A 468 -0.41 3.60 5.07
N SER A 469 -0.27 2.34 4.67
CA SER A 469 -1.12 1.23 5.11
C SER A 469 -1.12 1.02 6.64
N TYR A 470 0.04 1.15 7.30
CA TYR A 470 0.13 1.14 8.78
C TYR A 470 -0.61 2.33 9.39
N HIS A 471 -0.42 3.54 8.84
CA HIS A 471 -1.10 4.74 9.33
C HIS A 471 -2.62 4.68 9.17
N VAL A 472 -3.12 4.11 8.08
CA VAL A 472 -4.56 3.81 7.91
C VAL A 472 -5.06 2.85 8.99
N LYS A 473 -4.29 1.80 9.33
CA LYS A 473 -4.66 0.85 10.37
C LYS A 473 -4.69 1.49 11.75
N ASP A 474 -3.64 2.20 12.14
CA ASP A 474 -3.54 2.87 13.44
C ASP A 474 -4.65 3.94 13.62
N TRP A 475 -4.89 4.74 12.58
CA TRP A 475 -6.02 5.68 12.53
C TRP A 475 -7.36 4.98 12.81
N PHE A 476 -7.71 3.95 12.04
CA PHE A 476 -9.00 3.27 12.21
C PHE A 476 -9.09 2.43 13.49
N ASP A 477 -7.98 1.95 14.05
CA ASP A 477 -7.94 1.31 15.37
C ASP A 477 -8.32 2.30 16.50
N SER A 478 -8.01 3.59 16.34
CA SER A 478 -8.41 4.66 17.27
C SER A 478 -9.85 5.18 17.09
N THR A 479 -10.50 4.85 15.97
CA THR A 479 -11.90 5.30 15.72
C THR A 479 -12.92 4.46 16.50
N GLU A 480 -14.07 5.06 16.84
CA GLU A 480 -15.09 4.41 17.66
C GLU A 480 -16.34 4.01 16.86
N HIS A 481 -17.34 4.88 16.71
CA HIS A 481 -18.67 4.53 16.16
C HIS A 481 -18.66 4.04 14.71
N MET A 482 -19.62 3.14 14.40
CA MET A 482 -19.92 2.61 13.06
C MET A 482 -21.05 3.36 12.33
N HIS A 483 -21.62 4.43 12.91
CA HIS A 483 -22.66 5.24 12.26
C HIS A 483 -22.12 5.85 10.96
N THR A 484 -22.96 5.95 9.92
CA THR A 484 -22.54 6.42 8.58
C THR A 484 -21.84 7.77 8.62
N ASP A 485 -22.33 8.69 9.45
CA ASP A 485 -21.77 10.04 9.56
C ASP A 485 -20.38 10.03 10.22
N ALA A 486 -20.20 9.17 11.23
CA ALA A 486 -18.91 8.98 11.87
C ALA A 486 -17.91 8.34 10.90
N VAL A 487 -18.34 7.34 10.11
CA VAL A 487 -17.51 6.71 9.08
C VAL A 487 -17.17 7.70 7.96
N ALA A 488 -18.13 8.50 7.51
CA ALA A 488 -17.94 9.52 6.48
C ALA A 488 -16.96 10.61 6.94
N TRP A 489 -17.07 11.09 8.18
CA TRP A 489 -16.11 12.03 8.75
C TRP A 489 -14.73 11.41 8.95
N GLN A 490 -14.64 10.20 9.52
CA GLN A 490 -13.35 9.51 9.78
C GLN A 490 -12.58 9.21 8.48
N LEU A 491 -13.29 8.80 7.43
CA LEU A 491 -12.71 8.54 6.12
C LEU A 491 -12.41 9.86 5.39
N GLY A 492 -13.34 10.82 5.40
CA GLY A 492 -13.14 12.14 4.81
C GLY A 492 -11.91 12.86 5.39
N HIS A 493 -11.76 12.88 6.71
CA HIS A 493 -10.63 13.52 7.38
C HIS A 493 -9.28 12.88 7.02
N LEU A 494 -9.22 11.54 6.96
CA LEU A 494 -8.04 10.81 6.49
C LEU A 494 -7.68 11.19 5.04
N LEU A 495 -8.67 11.21 4.14
CA LEU A 495 -8.43 11.59 2.74
C LEU A 495 -7.97 13.05 2.63
N GLU A 496 -8.60 13.98 3.34
CA GLU A 496 -8.22 15.39 3.32
C GLU A 496 -6.85 15.69 3.92
N LYS A 497 -6.37 14.88 4.89
CA LYS A 497 -5.09 15.09 5.58
C LYS A 497 -3.91 14.37 4.97
N CYS A 498 -4.12 13.24 4.30
CA CYS A 498 -3.03 12.40 3.80
C CYS A 498 -3.01 12.21 2.28
N PHE A 499 -4.15 12.39 1.60
CA PHE A 499 -4.30 12.06 0.18
C PHE A 499 -4.70 13.24 -0.72
N LYS A 500 -5.23 14.33 -0.16
CA LYS A 500 -5.52 15.55 -0.92
C LYS A 500 -4.39 16.57 -0.78
N MET A 501 -3.87 17.01 -1.91
CA MET A 501 -2.71 17.92 -2.02
C MET A 501 -3.10 19.37 -1.71
N LYS A 502 -3.50 19.65 -0.46
CA LYS A 502 -4.03 20.96 -0.03
C LYS A 502 -3.00 21.90 0.64
N ASP A 503 -1.85 21.38 1.05
CA ASP A 503 -0.82 22.13 1.79
C ASP A 503 0.40 22.46 0.89
N ASP A 504 1.27 23.37 1.34
CA ASP A 504 2.50 23.81 0.63
C ASP A 504 3.54 22.68 0.35
N SER A 505 3.24 21.44 0.74
CA SER A 505 4.06 20.25 0.52
C SER A 505 3.98 19.68 -0.89
N HIS A 506 3.05 20.14 -1.74
CA HIS A 506 2.90 19.68 -3.12
C HIS A 506 3.10 20.82 -4.13
N THR A 507 3.84 20.55 -5.20
CA THR A 507 3.97 21.46 -6.35
C THR A 507 3.93 20.67 -7.66
N GLY A 508 3.49 21.30 -8.75
CA GLY A 508 3.40 20.65 -10.07
C GLY A 508 4.74 20.22 -10.69
N ALA A 509 5.87 20.56 -10.04
CA ALA A 509 7.21 20.12 -10.42
C ALA A 509 7.65 18.84 -9.66
N MET A 510 7.00 18.49 -8.55
CA MET A 510 7.30 17.30 -7.75
C MET A 510 6.49 16.07 -8.15
N GLU A 511 5.37 16.25 -8.85
CA GLU A 511 4.57 15.12 -9.35
C GLU A 511 5.24 14.45 -10.55
N ARG A 512 5.58 13.16 -10.43
CA ARG A 512 6.12 12.37 -11.54
C ARG A 512 5.12 12.30 -12.70
N CYS A 513 5.55 12.73 -13.88
CA CYS A 513 4.70 12.98 -15.04
C CYS A 513 5.45 12.63 -16.34
N ALA A 514 4.83 11.84 -17.21
CA ALA A 514 5.32 11.59 -18.56
C ALA A 514 4.85 12.68 -19.54
N MET A 515 3.63 13.21 -19.36
CA MET A 515 2.98 14.16 -20.26
C MET A 515 3.23 15.61 -19.85
N THR A 516 4.49 16.06 -20.00
CA THR A 516 4.82 17.49 -19.91
C THR A 516 3.97 18.30 -20.90
N PRO A 517 3.70 19.59 -20.67
CA PRO A 517 2.90 20.41 -21.60
C PRO A 517 3.43 20.42 -23.04
N ILE A 518 4.74 20.24 -23.23
CA ILE A 518 5.39 20.17 -24.54
C ILE A 518 5.14 18.80 -25.18
N ARG A 519 5.29 17.70 -24.44
CA ARG A 519 4.98 16.34 -24.95
C ARG A 519 3.51 16.13 -25.24
N ALA A 520 2.62 16.69 -24.42
CA ALA A 520 1.18 16.71 -24.69
C ALA A 520 0.88 17.35 -26.05
N ARG A 521 1.59 18.43 -26.41
CA ARG A 521 1.46 19.07 -27.72
C ARG A 521 1.96 18.20 -28.86
N TRP A 522 3.08 17.50 -28.69
CA TRP A 522 3.61 16.56 -29.69
C TRP A 522 2.69 15.36 -29.92
N VAL A 523 2.07 14.86 -28.85
CA VAL A 523 1.06 13.79 -28.91
C VAL A 523 -0.19 14.26 -29.65
N GLU A 524 -0.68 15.47 -29.38
CA GLU A 524 -1.77 16.11 -30.13
C GLU A 524 -1.41 16.19 -31.63
N ASP A 525 -0.28 16.82 -31.97
CA ASP A 525 0.14 17.06 -33.35
C ASP A 525 0.38 15.75 -34.16
N ALA A 526 0.68 14.62 -33.49
CA ALA A 526 1.02 13.33 -34.13
C ALA A 526 -0.11 12.28 -34.14
N PHE A 527 -0.96 12.23 -33.11
CA PHE A 527 -1.95 11.16 -32.89
C PHE A 527 -3.41 11.62 -32.88
N ALA A 528 -3.70 12.91 -32.65
CA ALA A 528 -5.08 13.36 -32.57
C ALA A 528 -5.81 13.25 -33.92
N ASP A 529 -7.06 12.80 -33.87
CA ASP A 529 -8.00 12.69 -34.99
C ASP A 529 -7.50 11.91 -36.23
N GLN A 530 -6.46 11.07 -36.06
CA GLN A 530 -5.95 10.17 -37.10
C GLN A 530 -6.85 8.94 -37.27
N SER A 531 -7.18 8.61 -38.52
CA SER A 531 -8.11 7.52 -38.84
C SER A 531 -7.45 6.14 -38.97
N SER A 532 -6.12 6.06 -39.11
CA SER A 532 -5.37 4.82 -39.33
C SER A 532 -3.94 4.86 -38.77
N ILE A 533 -3.35 3.68 -38.56
CA ILE A 533 -1.93 3.54 -38.16
C ILE A 533 -1.00 4.05 -39.27
N GLU A 534 -1.37 3.86 -40.54
CA GLU A 534 -0.63 4.38 -41.68
C GLU A 534 -0.54 5.91 -41.67
N GLY A 535 -1.65 6.62 -41.40
CA GLY A 535 -1.65 8.08 -41.27
C GLY A 535 -0.75 8.58 -40.13
N ILE A 536 -0.75 7.88 -39.00
CA ILE A 536 0.17 8.15 -37.88
C ILE A 536 1.63 7.93 -38.31
N LEU A 537 1.95 6.81 -38.97
CA LEU A 537 3.32 6.52 -39.42
C LEU A 537 3.81 7.49 -40.50
N GLU A 538 2.96 7.91 -41.42
CA GLU A 538 3.28 8.95 -42.41
C GLU A 538 3.53 10.31 -41.74
N THR A 539 2.71 10.68 -40.75
CA THR A 539 2.85 11.92 -39.97
C THR A 539 4.17 11.93 -39.18
N LEU A 540 4.47 10.84 -38.44
CA LEU A 540 5.75 10.69 -37.74
C LEU A 540 6.95 10.70 -38.71
N SER A 541 6.79 10.10 -39.90
CA SER A 541 7.81 10.11 -40.97
C SER A 541 8.03 11.47 -41.62
N ALA A 542 7.12 12.42 -41.43
CA ALA A 542 7.32 13.83 -41.80
C ALA A 542 8.00 14.61 -40.65
N MET A 543 7.56 14.37 -39.40
CA MET A 543 8.12 15.02 -38.21
C MET A 543 9.60 14.67 -37.95
N GLU A 544 10.00 13.41 -38.13
CA GLU A 544 11.40 12.97 -37.93
C GLU A 544 12.40 13.63 -38.90
N LYS A 545 11.92 14.20 -40.02
CA LYS A 545 12.73 14.85 -41.06
C LYS A 545 12.88 16.37 -40.85
N LEU A 546 12.28 16.93 -39.80
CA LEU A 546 12.41 18.35 -39.48
C LEU A 546 13.87 18.68 -39.09
N SER A 547 14.36 19.84 -39.54
CA SER A 547 15.66 20.35 -39.10
C SER A 547 15.65 20.67 -37.61
N LEU A 548 16.78 20.49 -36.92
CA LEU A 548 16.96 20.98 -35.54
C LEU A 548 16.86 22.51 -35.43
N THR A 549 16.97 23.23 -36.56
CA THR A 549 16.79 24.69 -36.64
C THR A 549 15.38 25.11 -37.08
N ASP A 550 14.46 24.16 -37.28
CA ASP A 550 13.08 24.47 -37.68
C ASP A 550 12.30 25.02 -36.48
N ARG A 551 11.50 26.07 -36.69
CA ARG A 551 10.64 26.67 -35.65
C ARG A 551 9.61 25.67 -35.09
N HIS A 552 9.18 24.70 -35.89
CA HIS A 552 8.25 23.66 -35.46
C HIS A 552 8.93 22.54 -34.68
N ASN A 553 10.26 22.41 -34.77
CA ASN A 553 11.02 21.39 -34.05
C ASN A 553 11.36 21.86 -32.62
N THR A 554 10.33 22.03 -31.80
CA THR A 554 10.47 22.44 -30.38
C THR A 554 11.22 21.38 -29.57
N CYS A 555 11.83 21.79 -28.45
CA CYS A 555 12.53 20.89 -27.52
C CYS A 555 11.88 20.85 -26.12
N ASP A 556 12.00 19.70 -25.45
CA ASP A 556 11.57 19.41 -24.07
C ASP A 556 12.78 18.88 -23.27
N PRO A 557 12.93 19.19 -21.98
CA PRO A 557 13.93 18.55 -21.14
C PRO A 557 13.77 17.03 -21.14
N SER A 558 14.85 16.29 -21.40
CA SER A 558 14.85 14.84 -21.24
C SER A 558 15.30 14.46 -19.84
N TYR A 559 14.44 13.73 -19.12
CA TYR A 559 14.84 12.97 -17.95
C TYR A 559 15.88 11.94 -18.38
N ALA A 560 17.16 12.27 -18.22
CA ALA A 560 18.27 11.40 -18.59
C ALA A 560 18.13 10.06 -17.89
N THR A 561 18.34 8.96 -18.63
CA THR A 561 18.40 7.63 -18.03
C THR A 561 19.44 7.63 -16.90
N PRO A 562 19.17 7.03 -15.72
CA PRO A 562 20.15 7.01 -14.64
C PRO A 562 21.50 6.37 -15.06
N TYR A 563 22.55 6.73 -14.36
CA TYR A 563 23.85 6.06 -14.46
C TYR A 563 23.88 4.83 -13.56
N THR A 564 24.75 3.86 -13.88
CA THR A 564 24.96 2.69 -13.03
C THR A 564 25.74 3.05 -11.76
N LEU A 565 26.63 4.04 -11.87
CA LEU A 565 27.51 4.56 -10.81
C LEU A 565 27.43 6.09 -10.82
N ALA A 566 27.53 6.74 -9.65
CA ALA A 566 27.26 8.17 -9.50
C ALA A 566 28.45 9.08 -9.87
N SER A 567 29.65 8.52 -9.96
CA SER A 567 30.91 9.25 -10.17
C SER A 567 31.97 8.41 -10.92
N VAL A 568 32.95 9.08 -11.54
CA VAL A 568 34.12 8.39 -12.13
C VAL A 568 34.94 7.66 -11.06
N ALA A 569 35.01 8.19 -9.83
CA ALA A 569 35.74 7.57 -8.72
C ALA A 569 35.20 6.17 -8.38
N GLU A 570 33.87 6.01 -8.30
CA GLU A 570 33.22 4.69 -8.16
C GLU A 570 33.53 3.78 -9.36
N GLY A 571 33.56 4.33 -10.58
CA GLY A 571 33.94 3.59 -11.78
C GLY A 571 35.38 3.05 -11.73
N VAL A 572 36.33 3.86 -11.26
CA VAL A 572 37.72 3.45 -11.04
C VAL A 572 37.81 2.40 -9.93
N GLU A 573 37.07 2.55 -8.83
CA GLU A 573 37.03 1.54 -7.77
C GLU A 573 36.46 0.20 -8.26
N LYS A 574 35.32 0.24 -8.95
CA LYS A 574 34.64 -0.91 -9.57
C LYS A 574 35.57 -1.65 -10.54
N LEU A 575 36.26 -0.92 -11.41
CA LEU A 575 37.25 -1.47 -12.34
C LEU A 575 38.50 -1.99 -11.60
N SER A 576 38.88 -1.38 -10.48
CA SER A 576 40.00 -1.87 -9.65
C SER A 576 39.69 -3.21 -8.99
N ALA A 577 38.42 -3.53 -8.71
CA ALA A 577 38.00 -4.78 -8.08
C ALA A 577 38.13 -6.01 -9.01
N SER A 578 38.33 -5.79 -10.32
CA SER A 578 38.69 -6.82 -11.32
C SER A 578 40.18 -6.85 -11.66
N ARG A 579 41.01 -6.05 -10.97
CA ARG A 579 42.46 -5.92 -11.20
C ARG A 579 43.26 -6.28 -9.96
N LEU A 580 44.55 -6.53 -10.14
CA LEU A 580 45.50 -6.66 -9.04
C LEU A 580 46.05 -5.29 -8.68
N ARG A 581 45.91 -4.89 -7.42
CA ARG A 581 46.59 -3.72 -6.85
C ARG A 581 48.06 -4.06 -6.60
N TYR A 582 48.96 -3.15 -6.97
CA TYR A 582 50.37 -3.25 -6.61
C TYR A 582 50.58 -3.02 -5.11
N THR A 583 51.60 -3.67 -4.54
CA THR A 583 52.02 -3.48 -3.15
C THR A 583 52.55 -2.07 -2.88
N LEU A 584 53.23 -1.48 -3.88
CA LEU A 584 53.80 -0.15 -3.84
C LEU A 584 53.02 0.79 -4.79
N SER A 585 53.06 2.08 -4.50
CA SER A 585 52.47 3.13 -5.33
C SER A 585 53.35 3.42 -6.56
N PRO A 586 52.80 3.99 -7.65
CA PRO A 586 53.58 4.21 -8.88
C PRO A 586 54.88 5.01 -8.72
N TRP A 587 54.93 5.91 -7.72
CA TRP A 587 56.07 6.78 -7.45
C TRP A 587 57.05 6.25 -6.40
N ASP A 588 56.84 5.07 -5.81
CA ASP A 588 57.80 4.44 -4.90
C ASP A 588 58.28 3.03 -5.28
N VAL A 589 57.92 2.55 -6.48
CA VAL A 589 58.44 1.32 -7.10
C VAL A 589 59.91 1.46 -7.56
N THR A 590 60.30 2.62 -8.09
CA THR A 590 61.66 2.89 -8.58
C THR A 590 62.67 2.87 -7.43
N PRO A 591 63.93 2.42 -7.64
CA PRO A 591 64.95 2.53 -6.60
C PRO A 591 65.30 4.01 -6.34
N PRO A 592 65.54 4.42 -5.07
CA PRO A 592 65.96 5.79 -4.76
C PRO A 592 67.37 6.09 -5.31
N GLU A 593 67.63 7.37 -5.63
CA GLU A 593 68.95 7.88 -6.07
C GLU A 593 70.07 7.55 -5.05
N GLU A 594 69.78 7.60 -3.75
CA GLU A 594 70.67 7.14 -2.68
C GLU A 594 70.27 5.75 -2.18
N ALA A 595 71.23 4.82 -2.06
CA ALA A 595 70.99 3.47 -1.57
C ALA A 595 70.55 3.47 -0.09
N VAL A 596 69.31 3.06 0.17
CA VAL A 596 68.77 2.89 1.53
C VAL A 596 69.07 1.47 2.03
N GLU A 597 69.94 1.35 3.02
CA GLU A 597 70.20 0.08 3.70
C GLU A 597 68.97 -0.40 4.48
N VAL A 598 68.47 -1.60 4.17
CA VAL A 598 67.39 -2.24 4.92
C VAL A 598 67.93 -2.70 6.29
N ARG A 599 67.29 -2.25 7.37
CA ARG A 599 67.67 -2.53 8.77
C ARG A 599 66.47 -3.05 9.57
N GLN A 600 66.71 -3.65 10.73
CA GLN A 600 65.60 -4.03 11.60
C GLN A 600 64.92 -2.77 12.16
N ALA A 601 63.59 -2.72 12.21
CA ALA A 601 62.84 -1.54 12.67
C ALA A 601 63.26 -1.04 14.06
N ALA A 602 63.72 -1.93 14.94
CA ALA A 602 64.26 -1.59 16.27
C ALA A 602 65.47 -0.64 16.21
N GLU A 603 66.30 -0.71 15.15
CA GLU A 603 67.49 0.13 14.98
C GLU A 603 67.15 1.61 14.68
N ILE A 604 65.94 1.87 14.19
CA ILE A 604 65.43 3.24 14.00
C ILE A 604 65.24 3.89 15.38
N PHE A 605 64.57 3.19 16.30
CA PHE A 605 64.30 3.71 17.65
C PHE A 605 65.57 3.92 18.49
N THR A 606 66.68 3.23 18.20
CA THR A 606 67.98 3.43 18.86
C THR A 606 68.88 4.48 18.18
N SER A 607 68.44 5.07 17.07
CA SER A 607 69.23 6.04 16.28
C SER A 607 69.04 7.52 16.70
N TYR A 608 68.45 7.77 17.86
CA TYR A 608 68.43 9.10 18.48
C TYR A 608 69.77 9.46 19.13
N VAL A 609 70.23 10.69 18.92
CA VAL A 609 71.50 11.23 19.41
C VAL A 609 71.28 12.56 20.14
N LEU A 610 72.20 12.93 21.04
CA LEU A 610 72.18 14.21 21.75
C LEU A 610 73.16 15.18 21.11
N GLU A 611 72.64 16.16 20.37
CA GLU A 611 73.40 17.25 19.74
C GLU A 611 73.38 18.52 20.61
N ARG A 612 74.33 19.43 20.37
CA ARG A 612 74.32 20.78 20.94
C ARG A 612 74.16 21.82 19.83
N ARG A 613 72.98 22.43 19.72
CA ARG A 613 72.72 23.52 18.77
C ARG A 613 72.72 24.86 19.50
N GLY A 614 73.73 25.68 19.23
CA GLY A 614 73.98 26.93 19.96
C GLY A 614 74.26 26.67 21.45
N LYS A 615 73.39 27.21 22.33
CA LYS A 615 73.54 27.07 23.79
C LYS A 615 72.77 25.89 24.40
N VAL A 616 71.89 25.22 23.65
CA VAL A 616 70.96 24.21 24.16
C VAL A 616 71.33 22.82 23.63
N SER A 617 71.22 21.79 24.48
CA SER A 617 71.30 20.39 24.06
C SER A 617 69.93 19.92 23.57
N ILE A 618 69.89 19.28 22.40
CA ILE A 618 68.67 18.76 21.78
C ILE A 618 68.83 17.30 21.42
N VAL A 619 67.74 16.54 21.46
CA VAL A 619 67.71 15.16 20.97
C VAL A 619 67.23 15.19 19.52
N THR A 620 68.02 14.61 18.62
CA THR A 620 67.77 14.54 17.17
C THR A 620 67.87 13.09 16.69
N HIS A 621 67.22 12.77 15.58
CA HIS A 621 67.39 11.46 14.95
C HIS A 621 68.58 11.52 13.99
N ARG A 622 69.61 10.67 14.17
CA ARG A 622 70.86 10.73 13.40
C ARG A 622 70.64 10.69 11.88
N ASP A 623 69.73 9.84 11.44
CA ASP A 623 69.43 9.64 10.02
C ASP A 623 68.27 10.54 9.50
N GLN A 624 67.88 11.59 10.24
CA GLN A 624 66.79 12.51 9.87
C GLN A 624 66.98 13.14 8.48
N HIS A 625 68.20 13.58 8.15
CA HIS A 625 68.52 14.17 6.84
C HIS A 625 68.32 13.18 5.70
N LYS A 626 68.70 11.91 5.88
CA LYS A 626 68.53 10.87 4.85
C LYS A 626 67.06 10.56 4.59
N ALA A 627 66.27 10.46 5.67
CA ALA A 627 64.82 10.26 5.55
C ALA A 627 64.12 11.45 4.87
N GLN A 628 64.64 12.68 5.08
CA GLN A 628 64.16 13.88 4.38
C GLN A 628 64.53 13.85 2.88
N VAL A 629 65.79 13.58 2.52
CA VAL A 629 66.23 13.47 1.11
C VAL A 629 65.44 12.37 0.36
N TRP A 630 65.21 11.22 1.00
CA TRP A 630 64.37 10.16 0.44
C TRP A 630 62.93 10.63 0.19
N ARG A 631 62.33 11.39 1.13
CA ARG A 631 60.99 11.94 0.97
C ARG A 631 60.94 12.96 -0.16
N GLU A 632 61.87 13.90 -0.20
CA GLU A 632 61.98 14.93 -1.25
C GLU A 632 62.18 14.29 -2.64
N HIS A 633 62.88 13.15 -2.73
CA HIS A 633 62.96 12.34 -3.96
C HIS A 633 61.59 11.74 -4.36
N ARG A 634 60.87 11.11 -3.42
CA ARG A 634 59.53 10.55 -3.70
C ARG A 634 58.49 11.62 -4.03
N GLU A 635 58.58 12.79 -3.42
CA GLU A 635 57.75 13.96 -3.77
C GLU A 635 58.05 14.46 -5.20
N ARG A 636 59.32 14.46 -5.63
CA ARG A 636 59.71 14.73 -7.04
C ARG A 636 59.12 13.69 -8.00
N GLU A 637 59.17 12.39 -7.67
CA GLU A 637 58.63 11.33 -8.52
C GLU A 637 57.10 11.33 -8.58
N TYR A 638 56.42 11.61 -7.47
CA TYR A 638 54.98 11.84 -7.46
C TYR A 638 54.59 13.02 -8.35
N ALA A 639 55.31 14.14 -8.26
CA ALA A 639 55.09 15.28 -9.15
C ALA A 639 55.37 14.93 -10.63
N ALA A 640 56.41 14.15 -10.93
CA ALA A 640 56.69 13.68 -12.28
C ALA A 640 55.60 12.75 -12.84
N TYR A 641 55.09 11.82 -12.03
CA TYR A 641 53.97 10.93 -12.38
C TYR A 641 52.67 11.72 -12.60
N SER A 642 52.35 12.68 -11.74
CA SER A 642 51.19 13.57 -11.90
C SER A 642 51.30 14.46 -13.13
N ASN A 643 52.48 14.99 -13.43
CA ASN A 643 52.75 15.74 -14.66
C ASN A 643 52.63 14.85 -15.92
N MET A 644 53.03 13.58 -15.84
CA MET A 644 52.85 12.59 -16.91
C MET A 644 51.36 12.23 -17.11
N LYS A 645 50.59 12.10 -16.02
CA LYS A 645 49.12 12.00 -16.06
C LYS A 645 48.44 13.20 -16.73
N SER A 646 49.07 14.37 -16.78
CA SER A 646 48.57 15.54 -17.50
C SER A 646 49.20 15.75 -18.89
N ALA A 647 50.00 14.81 -19.38
CA ALA A 647 50.59 14.88 -20.71
C ALA A 647 49.55 14.59 -21.83
N PRO A 648 49.81 15.01 -23.09
CA PRO A 648 48.82 14.85 -24.16
C PRO A 648 48.48 13.39 -24.49
N TYR A 649 47.25 12.98 -24.20
CA TYR A 649 46.73 11.65 -24.55
C TYR A 649 46.25 11.62 -25.99
N ARG A 650 46.74 10.65 -26.78
CA ARG A 650 46.20 10.33 -28.11
C ARG A 650 45.41 9.04 -28.01
N ARG A 651 44.10 9.12 -28.26
CA ARG A 651 43.15 8.01 -28.20
C ARG A 651 42.30 8.00 -29.47
N HIS A 652 41.85 6.82 -29.84
CA HIS A 652 40.72 6.69 -30.76
C HIS A 652 39.43 6.80 -29.92
N VAL A 653 38.46 7.61 -30.35
CA VAL A 653 37.25 7.89 -29.56
C VAL A 653 36.06 7.24 -30.24
N TYR A 654 35.38 6.34 -29.55
CA TYR A 654 34.03 5.88 -29.91
C TYR A 654 33.00 6.63 -29.06
N ALA A 655 32.01 7.25 -29.71
CA ALA A 655 30.90 7.90 -29.02
C ALA A 655 29.55 7.40 -29.59
N ARG A 656 28.76 6.73 -28.74
CA ARG A 656 27.42 6.25 -29.09
C ARG A 656 26.36 7.19 -28.53
N LEU A 657 25.47 7.69 -29.40
CA LEU A 657 24.32 8.48 -28.97
C LEU A 657 23.32 7.58 -28.23
N GLU A 658 22.81 8.04 -27.10
CA GLU A 658 21.77 7.34 -26.35
C GLU A 658 20.38 7.60 -26.97
N GLY A 659 19.65 6.51 -27.23
CA GLY A 659 18.34 6.51 -27.91
C GLY A 659 18.21 5.43 -29.00
N CYS A 660 17.05 5.41 -29.65
CA CYS A 660 16.65 4.37 -30.62
C CYS A 660 17.36 4.45 -31.99
N GLU A 661 18.03 5.56 -32.29
CA GLU A 661 18.63 5.84 -33.62
C GLU A 661 19.86 4.98 -33.94
N GLY A 662 20.53 4.41 -32.92
CA GLY A 662 21.69 3.54 -33.11
C GLY A 662 22.95 4.24 -33.63
N LEU A 663 23.02 5.57 -33.54
CA LEU A 663 24.16 6.37 -34.03
C LEU A 663 25.43 6.12 -33.20
N LEU A 664 26.49 5.70 -33.89
CA LEU A 664 27.85 5.56 -33.37
C LEU A 664 28.79 6.39 -34.27
N VAL A 665 29.68 7.17 -33.67
CA VAL A 665 30.73 7.90 -34.38
C VAL A 665 32.11 7.55 -33.82
N ASP A 666 33.11 7.59 -34.69
CA ASP A 666 34.51 7.29 -34.36
C ASP A 666 35.48 8.34 -34.94
N PHE A 667 36.54 8.68 -34.20
CA PHE A 667 37.63 9.55 -34.68
C PHE A 667 38.87 9.52 -33.77
N ASP A 668 40.05 9.79 -34.33
CA ASP A 668 41.27 10.05 -33.56
C ASP A 668 41.20 11.43 -32.87
N PHE A 669 41.46 11.49 -31.56
CA PHE A 669 41.45 12.72 -30.78
C PHE A 669 42.71 12.86 -29.89
N THR A 670 43.17 14.09 -29.67
CA THR A 670 44.31 14.40 -28.79
C THR A 670 43.85 15.32 -27.66
N ILE A 671 43.86 14.80 -26.43
CA ILE A 671 43.43 15.50 -25.22
C ILE A 671 44.66 16.10 -24.56
N ASP A 672 44.72 17.43 -24.44
CA ASP A 672 45.90 18.20 -23.99
C ASP A 672 45.44 19.34 -23.09
N LEU A 673 45.35 19.06 -21.79
CA LEU A 673 44.78 19.93 -20.77
C LEU A 673 45.46 21.30 -20.73
N ALA A 674 46.79 21.32 -20.90
CA ALA A 674 47.59 22.54 -20.83
C ALA A 674 47.34 23.45 -22.05
N SER A 675 47.26 22.86 -23.25
CA SER A 675 46.92 23.57 -24.48
C SER A 675 45.46 24.03 -24.48
N ASP A 676 44.54 23.19 -24.01
CA ASP A 676 43.10 23.45 -24.03
C ASP A 676 42.70 24.56 -23.05
N ALA A 677 43.26 24.53 -21.84
CA ALA A 677 43.12 25.61 -20.87
C ALA A 677 43.79 26.92 -21.33
N ALA A 678 44.86 26.86 -22.13
CA ALA A 678 45.51 28.04 -22.69
C ALA A 678 44.67 28.66 -23.83
N ALA A 679 44.17 27.85 -24.76
CA ALA A 679 43.31 28.30 -25.86
C ALA A 679 42.03 28.96 -25.35
N THR A 680 41.43 28.40 -24.30
CA THR A 680 40.19 28.94 -23.69
C THR A 680 40.41 30.30 -23.01
N LYS A 681 41.62 30.59 -22.49
CA LYS A 681 41.97 31.92 -21.93
C LYS A 681 41.99 33.02 -22.99
N THR A 682 42.33 32.69 -24.23
CA THR A 682 42.38 33.66 -25.34
C THR A 682 41.02 34.00 -25.96
N GLU A 683 39.96 33.22 -25.71
CA GLU A 683 38.66 33.40 -26.38
C GLU A 683 37.63 34.29 -25.64
N LYS A 684 37.82 34.59 -24.34
CA LYS A 684 36.82 35.37 -23.54
C LYS A 684 37.43 36.34 -22.52
N GLU A 685 37.47 37.63 -22.87
CA GLU A 685 37.68 38.75 -21.93
C GLU A 685 36.33 39.36 -21.43
N ALA A 686 35.50 38.59 -20.74
CA ALA A 686 34.32 39.12 -20.02
C ALA A 686 33.91 38.23 -18.84
N GLY A 687 33.51 38.82 -17.71
CA GLY A 687 33.07 38.12 -16.49
C GLY A 687 34.21 37.68 -15.56
N THR A 688 34.00 37.73 -14.24
CA THR A 688 35.04 37.40 -13.23
C THR A 688 34.81 36.11 -12.45
N ASP A 689 33.57 35.66 -12.25
CA ASP A 689 33.29 34.48 -11.40
C ASP A 689 33.30 33.15 -12.18
N ASP A 690 32.81 33.12 -13.42
CA ASP A 690 32.78 31.91 -14.29
C ASP A 690 34.17 31.36 -14.69
N LYS A 691 35.24 32.16 -14.52
CA LYS A 691 36.54 31.88 -15.15
C LYS A 691 37.22 30.60 -14.66
N ASN A 692 37.01 30.20 -13.41
CA ASN A 692 37.66 29.00 -12.86
C ASN A 692 36.97 27.70 -13.28
N GLU A 693 35.65 27.71 -13.49
CA GLU A 693 34.87 26.54 -13.88
C GLU A 693 35.02 26.25 -15.38
N ILE A 694 35.02 27.29 -16.21
CA ILE A 694 35.31 27.19 -17.64
C ILE A 694 36.71 26.60 -17.91
N LEU A 695 37.70 26.92 -17.06
CA LEU A 695 39.06 26.37 -17.20
C LEU A 695 39.19 24.90 -16.76
N ARG A 696 38.28 24.40 -15.92
CA ARG A 696 38.25 23.00 -15.46
C ARG A 696 37.51 22.05 -16.39
N THR A 697 36.88 22.57 -17.43
CA THR A 697 36.03 21.81 -18.36
C THR A 697 36.43 22.04 -19.83
N ALA A 698 37.58 22.65 -20.08
CA ALA A 698 38.02 23.07 -21.41
C ALA A 698 38.17 21.88 -22.38
N SER A 699 38.78 20.79 -21.90
CA SER A 699 39.07 19.59 -22.67
C SER A 699 37.79 18.78 -22.92
N VAL A 700 36.97 18.59 -21.88
CA VAL A 700 35.64 17.96 -21.96
C VAL A 700 34.74 18.73 -22.94
N ASN A 701 34.67 20.06 -22.86
CA ASN A 701 33.85 20.86 -23.76
C ASN A 701 34.34 20.80 -25.21
N ARG A 702 35.65 20.77 -25.44
CA ARG A 702 36.20 20.58 -26.80
C ARG A 702 35.89 19.19 -27.34
N LEU A 703 35.95 18.15 -26.50
CA LEU A 703 35.54 16.80 -26.85
C LEU A 703 34.03 16.73 -27.17
N LYS A 704 33.16 17.30 -26.34
CA LYS A 704 31.71 17.41 -26.62
C LYS A 704 31.46 18.07 -27.98
N ARG A 705 32.10 19.20 -28.30
CA ARG A 705 32.00 19.86 -29.62
C ARG A 705 32.49 18.98 -30.77
N ALA A 706 33.57 18.21 -30.58
CA ALA A 706 34.08 17.29 -31.61
C ALA A 706 33.11 16.13 -31.87
N VAL A 707 32.53 15.55 -30.81
CA VAL A 707 31.50 14.51 -30.88
C VAL A 707 30.23 15.03 -31.57
N LEU A 708 29.71 16.19 -31.15
CA LEU A 708 28.54 16.83 -31.77
C LEU A 708 28.77 17.12 -33.26
N LYS A 709 29.96 17.61 -33.63
CA LYS A 709 30.34 17.83 -35.03
C LYS A 709 30.38 16.52 -35.83
N ALA A 710 30.91 15.43 -35.26
CA ALA A 710 30.91 14.12 -35.91
C ALA A 710 29.49 13.54 -36.07
N MET A 711 28.59 13.82 -35.12
CA MET A 711 27.17 13.47 -35.16
C MET A 711 26.30 14.41 -36.03
N ASN A 712 26.89 15.42 -36.69
CA ASN A 712 26.18 16.48 -37.44
C ASN A 712 25.15 17.27 -36.59
N MET A 713 25.40 17.42 -35.30
CA MET A 713 24.56 18.19 -34.37
C MET A 713 25.09 19.61 -34.15
N PRO A 714 24.24 20.57 -33.73
CA PRO A 714 24.66 21.90 -33.28
C PRO A 714 25.69 21.82 -32.13
N ALA A 715 26.71 22.67 -32.16
CA ALA A 715 27.84 22.61 -31.22
C ALA A 715 27.52 23.21 -29.82
N ASP A 716 26.37 23.87 -29.70
CA ASP A 716 25.76 24.42 -28.49
C ASP A 716 24.74 23.48 -27.86
N ARG A 717 24.54 22.28 -28.43
CA ARG A 717 23.59 21.29 -27.92
C ARG A 717 24.01 20.77 -26.54
N ASP A 718 23.09 20.82 -25.59
CA ASP A 718 23.28 20.28 -24.24
C ASP A 718 23.29 18.74 -24.23
N VAL A 719 24.45 18.18 -23.90
CA VAL A 719 24.71 16.74 -23.85
C VAL A 719 25.65 16.39 -22.70
N ASP A 720 25.36 15.25 -22.06
CA ASP A 720 26.22 14.63 -21.06
C ASP A 720 27.13 13.59 -21.71
N LEU A 721 28.41 13.64 -21.37
CA LEU A 721 29.41 12.68 -21.81
C LEU A 721 29.60 11.65 -20.70
N CYS A 722 29.45 10.37 -21.03
CA CYS A 722 29.40 9.30 -20.04
C CYS A 722 30.43 8.23 -20.40
N TRP A 723 31.26 7.81 -19.46
CA TRP A 723 32.18 6.68 -19.67
C TRP A 723 31.38 5.37 -19.70
N TYR A 724 31.62 4.55 -20.72
CA TYR A 724 31.12 3.19 -20.82
C TYR A 724 32.23 2.22 -20.38
N LEU A 725 32.04 1.58 -19.22
CA LEU A 725 33.11 0.83 -18.58
C LEU A 725 33.32 -0.55 -19.21
N PRO A 726 34.55 -1.11 -19.17
CA PRO A 726 34.82 -2.52 -19.46
C PRO A 726 33.95 -3.52 -18.64
N THR A 727 33.42 -3.10 -17.50
CA THR A 727 32.51 -3.88 -16.63
C THR A 727 31.04 -3.76 -17.03
N LEU A 728 30.72 -3.06 -18.13
CA LEU A 728 29.38 -2.73 -18.64
C LEU A 728 28.58 -1.72 -17.78
N ASP A 729 29.20 -1.16 -16.74
CA ASP A 729 28.66 -0.04 -15.96
C ASP A 729 28.78 1.30 -16.72
N THR A 730 28.10 2.34 -16.22
CA THR A 730 28.16 3.71 -16.78
C THR A 730 28.37 4.77 -15.69
N CYS A 731 29.20 5.78 -15.98
CA CYS A 731 29.46 6.94 -15.10
C CYS A 731 29.34 8.26 -15.89
N PRO A 732 28.89 9.37 -15.30
CA PRO A 732 29.04 10.71 -15.90
C PRO A 732 30.51 11.14 -15.87
N VAL A 733 30.93 11.99 -16.82
CA VAL A 733 32.22 12.70 -16.82
C VAL A 733 31.94 14.20 -16.85
N ARG A 734 32.20 14.89 -15.74
CA ARG A 734 31.82 16.28 -15.50
C ARG A 734 32.93 17.27 -15.81
N ASP A 735 34.17 16.93 -15.48
CA ASP A 735 35.33 17.82 -15.60
C ASP A 735 36.57 17.15 -16.20
N ASP A 736 37.59 17.97 -16.45
CA ASP A 736 38.85 17.56 -17.07
C ASP A 736 39.71 16.66 -16.16
N GLU A 737 39.54 16.72 -14.82
CA GLU A 737 40.26 15.84 -13.87
C GLU A 737 39.66 14.43 -13.89
N GLU A 738 38.33 14.32 -13.84
CA GLU A 738 37.59 13.08 -14.06
C GLU A 738 37.92 12.45 -15.43
N LEU A 739 38.01 13.26 -16.49
CA LEU A 739 38.37 12.78 -17.82
C LEU A 739 39.79 12.16 -17.84
N VAL A 740 40.77 12.77 -17.16
CA VAL A 740 42.13 12.20 -17.05
C VAL A 740 42.11 10.85 -16.34
N ASP A 741 41.35 10.71 -15.25
CA ASP A 741 41.28 9.45 -14.53
C ASP A 741 40.55 8.35 -15.33
N VAL A 742 39.58 8.68 -16.18
CA VAL A 742 39.04 7.74 -17.18
C VAL A 742 40.14 7.28 -18.16
N LEU A 743 40.86 8.23 -18.77
CA LEU A 743 41.90 7.93 -19.77
C LEU A 743 43.08 7.14 -19.22
N HIS A 744 43.44 7.38 -17.96
CA HIS A 744 44.50 6.67 -17.25
C HIS A 744 44.06 5.29 -16.77
N SER A 745 42.82 5.15 -16.31
CA SER A 745 42.30 3.92 -15.73
C SER A 745 41.84 2.92 -16.80
N ASP A 746 41.27 3.38 -17.91
CA ASP A 746 40.81 2.52 -19.00
C ASP A 746 41.88 2.39 -20.11
N PRO A 747 42.55 1.22 -20.26
CA PRO A 747 43.50 1.01 -21.34
C PRO A 747 42.85 0.99 -22.73
N GLY A 748 41.52 0.84 -22.81
CA GLY A 748 40.80 0.52 -24.03
C GLY A 748 40.73 -0.98 -24.27
N LEU A 749 39.52 -1.49 -24.52
CA LEU A 749 39.31 -2.83 -25.06
C LEU A 749 39.21 -2.73 -26.58
N GLU A 750 40.12 -3.37 -27.31
CA GLU A 750 40.13 -3.39 -28.77
C GLU A 750 40.05 -4.84 -29.27
N ASP A 751 39.32 -5.09 -30.37
CA ASP A 751 39.57 -6.27 -31.19
C ASP A 751 40.78 -5.99 -32.10
N PRO A 752 41.92 -6.68 -31.94
CA PRO A 752 43.12 -6.44 -32.75
C PRO A 752 42.90 -6.61 -34.27
N SER A 753 41.78 -7.19 -34.71
CA SER A 753 41.40 -7.24 -36.12
C SER A 753 41.08 -5.86 -36.72
N ALA A 754 40.68 -4.89 -35.90
CA ALA A 754 40.30 -3.53 -36.32
C ALA A 754 41.50 -2.62 -36.67
N GLN A 755 42.70 -2.94 -36.15
CA GLN A 755 43.96 -2.23 -36.43
C GLN A 755 43.91 -0.72 -36.14
N LEU A 756 43.41 -0.32 -34.97
CA LEU A 756 43.36 1.09 -34.60
C LEU A 756 44.76 1.68 -34.39
N ARG A 757 44.91 2.96 -34.73
CA ARG A 757 46.18 3.70 -34.59
C ARG A 757 46.51 4.05 -33.14
N TYR A 758 45.48 4.24 -32.33
CA TYR A 758 45.56 4.66 -30.94
C TYR A 758 44.54 3.87 -30.11
N PRO A 759 44.79 3.61 -28.82
CA PRO A 759 43.87 2.83 -27.99
C PRO A 759 42.47 3.45 -27.94
N PRO A 760 41.39 2.66 -28.09
CA PRO A 760 40.03 3.16 -28.08
C PRO A 760 39.59 3.62 -26.69
N ILE A 761 38.69 4.59 -26.61
CA ILE A 761 37.88 4.91 -25.42
C ILE A 761 36.41 4.92 -25.82
N TYR A 762 35.54 4.44 -24.94
CA TYR A 762 34.11 4.27 -25.20
C TYR A 762 33.28 5.25 -24.36
N PHE A 763 32.58 6.14 -25.05
CA PHE A 763 31.63 7.07 -24.45
C PHE A 763 30.20 6.80 -24.91
N LEU A 764 29.26 6.99 -23.99
CA LEU A 764 27.86 7.27 -24.30
C LEU A 764 27.65 8.78 -24.30
N VAL A 765 26.72 9.24 -25.12
CA VAL A 765 26.30 10.65 -25.19
C VAL A 765 24.82 10.69 -24.86
N LYS A 766 24.47 11.23 -23.69
CA LYS A 766 23.07 11.44 -23.29
C LYS A 766 22.63 12.84 -23.69
N ARG A 767 21.41 12.95 -24.19
CA ARG A 767 20.77 14.23 -24.55
C ARG A 767 20.05 14.76 -23.31
N ASN A 768 20.33 16.01 -22.94
CA ASN A 768 19.62 16.70 -21.85
C ASN A 768 18.35 17.42 -22.37
N THR A 769 18.24 17.58 -23.68
CA THR A 769 17.05 18.05 -24.40
C THR A 769 16.70 17.11 -25.56
N LEU A 770 15.43 16.71 -25.65
CA LEU A 770 14.86 16.02 -26.80
C LEU A 770 14.10 17.01 -27.69
N TYR A 771 14.24 16.84 -29.00
CA TYR A 771 13.51 17.59 -30.02
C TYR A 771 12.31 16.79 -30.53
N LEU A 772 11.28 17.46 -31.04
CA LEU A 772 10.09 16.82 -31.65
C LEU A 772 10.48 15.77 -32.71
N SER A 773 11.46 16.07 -33.57
CA SER A 773 11.93 15.12 -34.60
C SER A 773 12.51 13.82 -34.00
N GLU A 774 13.17 13.92 -32.85
CA GLU A 774 13.81 12.79 -32.17
C GLU A 774 12.79 11.97 -31.37
N TRP A 775 11.83 12.66 -30.73
CA TRP A 775 10.68 12.02 -30.11
C TRP A 775 9.85 11.26 -31.15
N ALA A 776 9.56 11.88 -32.29
CA ALA A 776 8.83 11.25 -33.38
C ALA A 776 9.57 10.02 -33.93
N TYR A 777 10.90 10.09 -34.10
CA TYR A 777 11.72 8.94 -34.48
C TYR A 777 11.62 7.81 -33.45
N ALA A 778 11.76 8.11 -32.15
CA ALA A 778 11.70 7.10 -31.09
C ALA A 778 10.31 6.42 -31.02
N VAL A 779 9.24 7.19 -31.16
CA VAL A 779 7.86 6.70 -31.20
C VAL A 779 7.61 5.84 -32.43
N LYS A 780 8.04 6.27 -33.63
CA LYS A 780 7.93 5.48 -34.87
C LYS A 780 8.73 4.18 -34.80
N HIS A 781 9.95 4.23 -34.26
CA HIS A 781 10.78 3.04 -34.01
C HIS A 781 10.04 2.04 -33.10
N GLN A 782 9.43 2.53 -32.02
CA GLN A 782 8.63 1.71 -31.09
C GLN A 782 7.36 1.14 -31.74
N LEU A 783 6.66 1.86 -32.61
CA LEU A 783 5.50 1.32 -33.34
C LEU A 783 5.93 0.23 -34.34
N LEU A 784 7.03 0.41 -35.07
CA LEU A 784 7.52 -0.56 -36.05
C LEU A 784 8.10 -1.85 -35.41
N LEU A 785 8.51 -1.80 -34.14
CA LEU A 785 9.02 -2.94 -33.36
C LEU A 785 7.91 -3.96 -33.00
N GLN A 786 6.67 -3.49 -32.83
CA GLN A 786 5.54 -4.25 -32.29
C GLN A 786 4.75 -5.03 -33.36
N SER A 787 3.76 -5.81 -32.94
CA SER A 787 2.93 -6.63 -33.84
C SER A 787 1.99 -5.76 -34.68
N PRO A 788 2.12 -5.75 -36.02
CA PRO A 788 1.32 -4.88 -36.87
C PRO A 788 -0.19 -5.15 -36.81
N TYR A 789 -0.57 -6.43 -36.67
CA TYR A 789 -1.98 -6.82 -36.55
C TYR A 789 -2.58 -6.34 -35.22
N ALA A 790 -1.84 -6.50 -34.12
CA ALA A 790 -2.27 -6.06 -32.81
C ALA A 790 -2.39 -4.54 -32.70
N LEU A 791 -1.52 -3.77 -33.36
CA LEU A 791 -1.62 -2.31 -33.45
C LEU A 791 -2.93 -1.86 -34.11
N LYS A 792 -3.26 -2.39 -35.30
CA LYS A 792 -4.51 -2.04 -35.99
C LYS A 792 -5.74 -2.51 -35.21
N ALA A 793 -5.71 -3.71 -34.65
CA ALA A 793 -6.77 -4.23 -33.79
C ALA A 793 -6.99 -3.34 -32.54
N THR A 794 -5.92 -2.78 -31.98
CA THR A 794 -5.97 -1.90 -30.80
C THR A 794 -6.56 -0.53 -31.12
N LEU A 795 -6.22 0.05 -32.28
CA LEU A 795 -6.85 1.30 -32.74
C LEU A 795 -8.36 1.09 -32.98
N GLN A 796 -8.74 -0.03 -33.60
CA GLN A 796 -10.14 -0.40 -33.84
C GLN A 796 -10.91 -0.62 -32.52
N LEU A 797 -10.31 -1.30 -31.54
CA LEU A 797 -10.84 -1.47 -30.19
C LEU A 797 -11.08 -0.12 -29.48
N LEU A 798 -10.10 0.80 -29.53
CA LEU A 798 -10.23 2.14 -28.95
C LEU A 798 -11.37 2.93 -29.60
N GLN A 799 -11.45 2.93 -30.94
CA GLN A 799 -12.53 3.57 -31.68
C GLN A 799 -13.90 2.94 -31.35
N GLU A 800 -13.99 1.62 -31.23
CA GLU A 800 -15.22 0.90 -30.87
C GLU A 800 -15.69 1.21 -29.43
N VAL A 801 -14.78 1.38 -28.48
CA VAL A 801 -15.09 1.77 -27.08
C VAL A 801 -15.43 3.26 -26.95
N ARG A 802 -14.78 4.13 -27.74
CA ARG A 802 -15.04 5.57 -27.79
C ARG A 802 -16.35 5.92 -28.49
N GLY A 803 -16.79 5.11 -29.45
CA GLY A 803 -17.98 5.39 -30.26
C GLY A 803 -17.81 6.70 -31.04
N ASN A 804 -18.74 7.64 -30.89
CA ASN A 804 -18.64 8.98 -31.50
C ASN A 804 -17.95 10.02 -30.61
N GLY A 805 -17.38 9.63 -29.47
CA GLY A 805 -16.71 10.53 -28.51
C GLY A 805 -17.64 11.33 -27.59
N SER A 806 -18.97 11.23 -27.75
CA SER A 806 -19.90 11.82 -26.79
C SER A 806 -19.93 11.03 -25.47
N ASN A 807 -20.29 11.69 -24.37
CA ASN A 807 -20.36 11.06 -23.05
C ASN A 807 -21.37 9.90 -22.97
N GLU A 808 -22.34 9.84 -23.87
CA GLU A 808 -23.35 8.76 -23.96
C GLU A 808 -22.89 7.58 -24.83
N ALA A 809 -22.00 7.83 -25.81
CA ALA A 809 -21.53 6.80 -26.73
C ALA A 809 -20.30 6.03 -26.22
N VAL A 810 -19.54 6.60 -25.28
CA VAL A 810 -18.42 5.90 -24.62
C VAL A 810 -18.98 4.73 -23.80
N ARG A 811 -18.48 3.52 -24.06
CA ARG A 811 -18.98 2.29 -23.44
C ARG A 811 -18.87 2.31 -21.91
N SER A 812 -19.80 1.61 -21.24
CA SER A 812 -19.71 1.42 -19.78
C SER A 812 -18.50 0.55 -19.42
N LEU A 813 -18.12 0.47 -18.13
CA LEU A 813 -17.01 -0.40 -17.72
C LEU A 813 -17.31 -1.88 -18.03
N ALA A 814 -18.56 -2.31 -17.86
CA ALA A 814 -18.97 -3.67 -18.18
C ALA A 814 -18.81 -3.96 -19.68
N ASP A 815 -19.39 -3.11 -20.53
CA ASP A 815 -19.33 -3.26 -21.98
C ASP A 815 -17.89 -3.14 -22.50
N THR A 816 -17.06 -2.29 -21.87
CA THR A 816 -15.63 -2.17 -22.21
C THR A 816 -14.90 -3.47 -21.93
N LEU A 817 -15.05 -4.07 -20.74
CA LEU A 817 -14.43 -5.36 -20.42
C LEU A 817 -14.93 -6.49 -21.33
N THR A 818 -16.20 -6.48 -21.74
CA THR A 818 -16.75 -7.37 -22.78
C THR A 818 -16.08 -7.16 -24.14
N THR A 819 -15.87 -5.89 -24.53
CA THR A 819 -15.26 -5.53 -25.83
C THR A 819 -13.78 -5.91 -25.87
N GLU A 820 -13.00 -5.55 -24.85
CA GLU A 820 -11.59 -5.92 -24.77
C GLU A 820 -11.44 -7.45 -24.73
N TYR A 821 -12.32 -8.17 -24.01
CA TYR A 821 -12.35 -9.64 -23.99
C TYR A 821 -12.60 -10.22 -25.40
N ARG A 822 -13.57 -9.70 -26.16
CA ARG A 822 -13.85 -10.14 -27.54
C ARG A 822 -12.62 -10.05 -28.44
N TYR A 823 -11.91 -8.93 -28.41
CA TYR A 823 -10.71 -8.73 -29.23
C TYR A 823 -9.58 -9.66 -28.75
N LEU A 824 -9.35 -9.72 -27.44
CA LEU A 824 -8.29 -10.54 -26.85
C LEU A 824 -8.50 -12.04 -27.11
N ALA A 825 -9.72 -12.53 -26.95
CA ALA A 825 -10.10 -13.93 -27.18
C ALA A 825 -9.86 -14.37 -28.62
N ARG A 826 -9.95 -13.46 -29.60
CA ARG A 826 -9.60 -13.71 -31.01
C ARG A 826 -8.10 -13.60 -31.25
N LEU A 827 -7.43 -12.58 -30.72
CA LEU A 827 -6.00 -12.36 -30.94
C LEU A 827 -5.15 -13.45 -30.28
N MET A 828 -5.52 -13.95 -29.10
CA MET A 828 -4.77 -15.01 -28.41
C MET A 828 -4.77 -16.34 -29.17
N ARG A 829 -5.71 -16.57 -30.10
CA ARG A 829 -5.72 -17.73 -31.00
C ARG A 829 -4.69 -17.65 -32.14
N ARG A 830 -4.00 -16.51 -32.31
CA ARG A 830 -2.97 -16.32 -33.33
C ARG A 830 -1.59 -16.75 -32.82
N PRO A 831 -0.74 -17.36 -33.67
CA PRO A 831 0.62 -17.74 -33.28
C PRO A 831 1.50 -16.54 -32.90
N ASP A 832 1.17 -15.33 -33.37
CA ASP A 832 1.81 -14.08 -32.94
C ASP A 832 1.95 -13.99 -31.41
N PHE A 833 0.92 -14.37 -30.64
CA PHE A 833 0.99 -14.32 -29.18
C PHE A 833 1.65 -15.58 -28.59
N TYR A 834 1.11 -16.77 -28.86
CA TYR A 834 1.53 -17.99 -28.13
C TYR A 834 2.79 -18.67 -28.68
N GLU A 835 3.33 -18.28 -29.83
CA GLU A 835 4.64 -18.76 -30.29
C GLU A 835 5.75 -17.71 -30.13
N VAL A 836 5.40 -16.42 -30.11
CA VAL A 836 6.35 -15.31 -30.11
C VAL A 836 6.12 -14.35 -28.93
N GLY A 837 4.96 -13.68 -28.89
CA GLY A 837 4.62 -12.60 -27.97
C GLY A 837 4.85 -12.89 -26.50
N GLN A 838 4.40 -14.06 -26.00
CA GLN A 838 4.58 -14.46 -24.60
C GLN A 838 6.05 -14.58 -24.15
N TYR A 839 7.00 -14.63 -25.08
CA TYR A 839 8.44 -14.80 -24.81
C TYR A 839 9.25 -13.51 -25.03
N VAL A 840 8.63 -12.44 -25.55
CA VAL A 840 9.33 -11.19 -25.90
C VAL A 840 9.91 -10.51 -24.66
N ASP A 841 9.14 -10.44 -23.57
CA ASP A 841 9.51 -9.73 -22.34
C ASP A 841 10.44 -10.53 -21.40
N LYS A 842 10.91 -11.73 -21.79
CA LYS A 842 11.76 -12.55 -20.93
C LYS A 842 13.15 -11.93 -20.74
N PRO A 843 13.69 -11.90 -19.51
CA PRO A 843 14.99 -11.29 -19.23
C PRO A 843 16.14 -12.05 -19.90
N PRO A 844 17.28 -11.40 -20.20
CA PRO A 844 18.43 -12.04 -20.84
C PRO A 844 18.93 -13.29 -20.11
N GLU A 845 18.95 -13.27 -18.78
CA GLU A 845 19.36 -14.40 -17.93
C GLU A 845 18.50 -15.66 -18.16
N GLU A 846 17.17 -15.50 -18.29
CA GLU A 846 16.27 -16.61 -18.62
C GLU A 846 16.52 -17.12 -20.05
N TRP A 847 16.75 -16.22 -21.00
CA TRP A 847 17.06 -16.61 -22.37
C TRP A 847 18.37 -17.39 -22.48
N ASP A 848 19.38 -17.07 -21.68
CA ASP A 848 20.65 -17.81 -21.67
C ASP A 848 20.49 -19.20 -21.03
N VAL A 849 19.70 -19.32 -19.95
CA VAL A 849 19.28 -20.63 -19.42
C VAL A 849 18.52 -21.44 -20.47
N ILE A 850 17.56 -20.84 -21.18
CA ILE A 850 16.78 -21.51 -22.24
C ILE A 850 17.68 -21.99 -23.39
N LYS A 851 18.64 -21.16 -23.84
CA LYS A 851 19.63 -21.55 -24.87
C LYS A 851 20.51 -22.70 -24.40
N GLU A 852 21.00 -22.64 -23.15
CA GLU A 852 21.82 -23.70 -22.57
C GLU A 852 21.05 -25.01 -22.40
N GLU A 853 19.82 -24.96 -21.88
CA GLU A 853 18.96 -26.14 -21.74
C GLU A 853 18.62 -26.77 -23.09
N ARG A 854 18.31 -25.95 -24.10
CA ARG A 854 18.05 -26.40 -25.47
C ARG A 854 19.29 -27.05 -26.10
N ALA A 855 20.50 -26.59 -25.78
CA ALA A 855 21.74 -27.14 -26.29
C ALA A 855 22.21 -28.41 -25.55
N ARG A 856 21.98 -28.50 -24.23
CA ARG A 856 22.51 -29.58 -23.37
C ARG A 856 21.49 -30.67 -23.02
N SER A 857 20.19 -30.38 -23.01
CA SER A 857 19.13 -31.26 -22.51
C SER A 857 18.25 -31.79 -23.64
N VAL A 858 18.63 -32.92 -24.23
CA VAL A 858 17.87 -33.57 -25.34
C VAL A 858 16.38 -33.74 -25.00
N HIS A 859 16.05 -34.14 -23.77
CA HIS A 859 14.67 -34.33 -23.30
C HIS A 859 13.85 -33.03 -23.16
N LYS A 860 14.49 -31.86 -23.26
CA LYS A 860 13.84 -30.54 -23.32
C LYS A 860 13.76 -29.98 -24.74
N ALA A 861 14.56 -30.51 -25.67
CA ALA A 861 14.63 -30.06 -27.06
C ALA A 861 13.83 -30.95 -28.04
N TYR A 862 13.89 -32.28 -27.88
CA TYR A 862 13.24 -33.25 -28.76
C TYR A 862 12.08 -33.94 -28.05
N LEU A 863 10.87 -33.79 -28.61
CA LEU A 863 9.60 -34.29 -28.04
C LEU A 863 9.44 -34.01 -26.52
N PRO A 864 9.63 -32.76 -26.05
CA PRO A 864 9.58 -32.44 -24.63
C PRO A 864 8.15 -32.47 -24.08
N THR A 865 8.00 -32.78 -22.78
CA THR A 865 6.72 -32.74 -22.05
C THR A 865 6.04 -31.36 -22.09
N ARG A 866 6.82 -30.30 -22.29
CA ARG A 866 6.37 -28.90 -22.40
C ARG A 866 7.16 -28.18 -23.49
N PRO A 867 6.57 -27.28 -24.29
CA PRO A 867 7.32 -26.41 -25.19
C PRO A 867 8.42 -25.64 -24.45
N LEU A 868 9.62 -25.64 -25.01
CA LEU A 868 10.69 -24.72 -24.66
C LEU A 868 10.91 -23.79 -25.88
N PRO A 869 10.86 -22.46 -25.75
CA PRO A 869 10.90 -21.56 -26.89
C PRO A 869 12.26 -21.61 -27.63
N ASN A 870 12.29 -21.08 -28.85
CA ASN A 870 13.51 -20.95 -29.65
C ASN A 870 13.81 -19.47 -29.89
N TYR A 871 14.96 -18.99 -29.39
CA TYR A 871 15.37 -17.60 -29.55
C TYR A 871 15.38 -17.17 -31.04
N GLU A 872 15.92 -18.01 -31.92
CA GLU A 872 15.99 -17.76 -33.38
C GLU A 872 14.66 -18.02 -34.12
N ALA A 873 13.58 -18.42 -33.43
CA ALA A 873 12.23 -18.45 -34.01
C ALA A 873 11.37 -17.28 -33.50
N VAL A 874 11.56 -16.87 -32.23
CA VAL A 874 10.90 -15.70 -31.65
C VAL A 874 11.45 -14.40 -32.27
N PHE A 875 12.76 -14.31 -32.48
CA PHE A 875 13.41 -13.09 -32.97
C PHE A 875 14.00 -13.21 -34.38
N GLU A 876 14.02 -12.09 -35.08
CA GLU A 876 14.79 -11.81 -36.28
C GLU A 876 15.92 -10.82 -35.92
N ARG A 877 17.13 -11.06 -36.44
CA ARG A 877 18.31 -10.23 -36.18
C ARG A 877 18.54 -9.28 -37.35
N ILE A 878 18.96 -8.04 -37.06
CA ILE A 878 19.34 -7.02 -38.06
C ILE A 878 18.23 -6.80 -39.11
N VAL A 879 17.12 -6.23 -38.65
CA VAL A 879 15.95 -5.92 -39.49
C VAL A 879 15.96 -4.43 -39.85
N GLN A 880 15.70 -4.10 -41.11
CA GLN A 880 15.60 -2.70 -41.56
C GLN A 880 14.21 -2.45 -42.14
N LEU A 881 13.48 -1.45 -41.62
CA LEU A 881 12.12 -1.08 -42.01
C LEU A 881 11.97 0.45 -41.97
N ASP A 882 11.48 1.04 -43.06
CA ASP A 882 11.11 2.46 -43.17
C ASP A 882 12.13 3.47 -42.61
N GLY A 883 13.42 3.18 -42.80
CA GLY A 883 14.56 3.98 -42.36
C GLY A 883 15.13 3.62 -40.98
N HIS A 884 14.44 2.79 -40.19
CA HIS A 884 14.91 2.32 -38.89
C HIS A 884 15.66 0.98 -39.00
N THR A 885 16.68 0.81 -38.16
CA THR A 885 17.45 -0.44 -38.04
C THR A 885 17.25 -1.03 -36.66
N PHE A 886 16.73 -2.25 -36.60
CA PHE A 886 16.51 -3.02 -35.37
C PHE A 886 17.57 -4.11 -35.26
N GLN A 887 18.39 -4.06 -34.20
CA GLN A 887 19.37 -5.13 -33.93
C GLN A 887 18.67 -6.48 -33.67
N LEU A 888 17.51 -6.43 -33.01
CA LEU A 888 16.64 -7.55 -32.71
C LEU A 888 15.18 -7.10 -32.83
N ARG A 889 14.33 -7.85 -33.54
CA ARG A 889 12.89 -7.59 -33.66
C ARG A 889 12.12 -8.92 -33.57
N PRO A 890 10.96 -9.00 -32.88
CA PRO A 890 10.18 -10.23 -32.87
C PRO A 890 9.59 -10.57 -34.24
N ARG A 891 9.29 -11.85 -34.48
CA ARG A 891 8.71 -12.34 -35.74
C ARG A 891 7.18 -12.32 -35.69
N TRP A 892 6.60 -11.32 -36.33
CA TRP A 892 5.15 -11.18 -36.47
C TRP A 892 4.69 -11.70 -37.85
N SER A 893 3.47 -12.24 -37.91
CA SER A 893 2.82 -12.70 -39.14
C SER A 893 1.40 -12.13 -39.20
N PRO A 894 1.17 -10.96 -39.84
CA PRO A 894 2.02 -10.29 -40.81
C PRO A 894 3.21 -9.51 -40.23
N ARG A 895 4.22 -9.27 -41.07
CA ARG A 895 5.50 -8.67 -40.67
C ARG A 895 5.46 -7.14 -40.60
N THR A 896 4.70 -6.51 -41.50
CA THR A 896 4.58 -5.05 -41.65
C THR A 896 3.12 -4.57 -41.53
N VAL A 897 2.90 -3.27 -41.32
CA VAL A 897 1.56 -2.67 -41.15
C VAL A 897 0.77 -2.71 -42.46
N GLN A 898 1.46 -2.56 -43.58
CA GLN A 898 0.92 -2.54 -44.93
C GLN A 898 0.40 -3.93 -45.38
N GLU A 899 0.91 -5.01 -44.79
CA GLU A 899 0.42 -6.39 -45.02
C GLU A 899 -0.93 -6.68 -44.33
N VAL A 900 -1.34 -5.90 -43.32
CA VAL A 900 -2.62 -6.11 -42.62
C VAL A 900 -3.78 -5.52 -43.42
N THR A 901 -4.60 -6.37 -44.04
CA THR A 901 -5.78 -5.94 -44.81
C THR A 901 -6.99 -5.64 -43.90
N ALA A 902 -7.87 -4.72 -44.33
CA ALA A 902 -9.11 -4.43 -43.62
C ALA A 902 -10.03 -5.66 -43.50
N GLU A 903 -10.06 -6.53 -44.51
CA GLU A 903 -10.81 -7.79 -44.49
C GLU A 903 -10.34 -8.73 -43.36
N SER A 904 -9.04 -8.73 -43.04
CA SER A 904 -8.48 -9.53 -41.94
C SER A 904 -8.82 -9.02 -40.54
N LEU A 905 -9.31 -7.77 -40.43
CA LEU A 905 -9.71 -7.11 -39.19
C LEU A 905 -11.23 -7.04 -39.00
N ALA A 906 -11.99 -7.06 -40.09
CA ALA A 906 -13.46 -6.99 -40.06
C ALA A 906 -14.14 -8.01 -39.11
N PRO A 907 -13.65 -9.26 -38.93
CA PRO A 907 -14.21 -10.19 -37.95
C PRO A 907 -14.08 -9.74 -36.49
N LEU A 908 -13.10 -8.90 -36.14
CA LEU A 908 -12.79 -8.57 -34.74
C LEU A 908 -13.92 -7.80 -34.03
N ALA A 909 -14.62 -6.92 -34.75
CA ALA A 909 -15.72 -6.12 -34.21
C ALA A 909 -17.06 -6.86 -34.13
N ALA A 910 -17.23 -7.97 -34.87
CA ALA A 910 -18.45 -8.77 -34.82
C ALA A 910 -18.64 -9.39 -33.42
N PRO A 911 -19.87 -9.59 -32.91
CA PRO A 911 -20.07 -10.34 -31.67
C PRO A 911 -19.41 -11.73 -31.71
N LEU A 912 -19.05 -12.28 -30.55
CA LEU A 912 -18.51 -13.65 -30.47
C LEU A 912 -19.55 -14.68 -30.90
N ASP A 913 -19.12 -15.62 -31.75
CA ASP A 913 -19.91 -16.71 -32.31
C ASP A 913 -19.29 -18.05 -31.89
N PHE A 914 -20.03 -18.86 -31.14
CA PHE A 914 -19.49 -20.09 -30.57
C PHE A 914 -19.02 -21.10 -31.64
N GLU A 915 -19.65 -21.13 -32.82
CA GLU A 915 -19.24 -22.04 -33.91
C GLU A 915 -17.92 -21.63 -34.56
N LYS A 916 -17.54 -20.34 -34.48
CA LYS A 916 -16.37 -19.77 -35.17
C LYS A 916 -15.22 -19.47 -34.22
N ASP A 917 -15.53 -18.85 -33.09
CA ASP A 917 -14.56 -18.37 -32.10
C ASP A 917 -14.30 -19.41 -31.00
N GLY A 918 -15.19 -20.41 -30.83
CA GLY A 918 -15.13 -21.37 -29.73
C GLY A 918 -15.36 -20.73 -28.35
N ALA A 919 -15.96 -19.54 -28.31
CA ALA A 919 -16.18 -18.74 -27.11
C ALA A 919 -17.53 -18.01 -27.19
N VAL A 920 -18.05 -17.57 -26.04
CA VAL A 920 -19.30 -16.80 -25.93
C VAL A 920 -19.03 -15.41 -25.36
N GLU A 921 -19.87 -14.44 -25.75
CA GLU A 921 -19.83 -13.07 -25.22
C GLU A 921 -19.77 -13.02 -23.70
N PHE A 922 -18.86 -12.20 -23.18
CA PHE A 922 -18.55 -12.16 -21.76
C PHE A 922 -19.35 -11.10 -21.02
N ASN A 923 -20.37 -11.52 -20.26
CA ASN A 923 -21.06 -10.64 -19.33
C ASN A 923 -20.36 -10.67 -17.95
N VAL A 924 -19.45 -9.71 -17.73
CA VAL A 924 -18.68 -9.60 -16.48
C VAL A 924 -19.56 -9.47 -15.22
N VAL A 925 -20.70 -8.78 -15.32
CA VAL A 925 -21.60 -8.52 -14.20
C VAL A 925 -22.26 -9.80 -13.71
N VAL A 926 -22.75 -10.62 -14.65
CA VAL A 926 -23.35 -11.92 -14.36
C VAL A 926 -22.28 -12.91 -13.91
N HIS A 927 -21.13 -12.97 -14.57
CA HIS A 927 -20.03 -13.86 -14.17
C HIS A 927 -19.58 -13.59 -12.73
N ALA A 928 -19.22 -12.34 -12.41
CA ALA A 928 -18.72 -11.96 -11.10
C ALA A 928 -19.73 -12.16 -9.95
N SER A 929 -21.04 -12.24 -10.25
CA SER A 929 -22.09 -12.39 -9.23
C SER A 929 -22.75 -13.77 -9.18
N LYS A 930 -22.70 -14.55 -10.26
CA LYS A 930 -23.44 -15.82 -10.42
C LYS A 930 -22.59 -17.04 -10.80
N ALA A 931 -21.33 -16.90 -11.20
CA ALA A 931 -20.51 -18.05 -11.62
C ALA A 931 -20.48 -19.18 -10.55
N ASP A 932 -20.13 -18.86 -9.31
CA ASP A 932 -20.13 -19.82 -8.17
C ASP A 932 -21.54 -20.21 -7.67
N ARG A 933 -22.61 -19.80 -8.37
CA ARG A 933 -24.02 -20.09 -8.03
C ARG A 933 -24.77 -20.84 -9.13
N LEU A 934 -24.18 -20.95 -10.32
CA LEU A 934 -24.87 -21.44 -11.50
C LEU A 934 -25.35 -22.89 -11.33
N ASP A 935 -24.51 -23.77 -10.78
CA ASP A 935 -24.86 -25.18 -10.51
C ASP A 935 -26.12 -25.31 -9.65
N GLY A 936 -26.19 -24.57 -8.53
CA GLY A 936 -27.36 -24.58 -7.66
C GLY A 936 -28.61 -23.99 -8.33
N MET A 937 -28.46 -22.96 -9.17
CA MET A 937 -29.57 -22.40 -9.95
C MET A 937 -30.10 -23.38 -11.01
N ILE A 938 -29.23 -24.23 -11.57
CA ILE A 938 -29.62 -25.30 -12.51
C ILE A 938 -30.32 -26.43 -11.75
N GLU A 939 -29.83 -26.81 -10.56
CA GLU A 939 -30.49 -27.80 -9.68
C GLU A 939 -31.89 -27.32 -9.26
N ASP A 940 -32.03 -26.05 -8.83
CA ASP A 940 -33.30 -25.42 -8.49
C ASP A 940 -34.29 -25.39 -9.68
N ALA A 941 -33.78 -25.28 -10.91
CA ALA A 941 -34.57 -25.34 -12.14
C ALA A 941 -34.96 -26.77 -12.57
N GLY A 942 -34.45 -27.81 -11.89
CA GLY A 942 -34.70 -29.22 -12.23
C GLY A 942 -33.72 -29.83 -13.23
N GLY A 943 -32.58 -29.18 -13.49
CA GLY A 943 -31.58 -29.60 -14.47
C GLY A 943 -31.79 -29.01 -15.87
N PHE A 944 -30.99 -29.47 -16.84
CA PHE A 944 -31.12 -29.07 -18.25
C PHE A 944 -32.04 -30.01 -19.02
N GLU A 945 -32.98 -29.44 -19.79
CA GLU A 945 -33.72 -30.19 -20.82
C GLU A 945 -32.95 -30.18 -22.14
N VAL A 946 -32.47 -31.34 -22.59
CA VAL A 946 -31.72 -31.47 -23.85
C VAL A 946 -32.70 -31.61 -25.03
N VAL A 947 -33.11 -30.48 -25.60
CA VAL A 947 -34.01 -30.42 -26.74
C VAL A 947 -33.23 -30.57 -28.06
N PRO A 948 -33.42 -31.65 -28.84
CA PRO A 948 -32.69 -31.84 -30.10
C PRO A 948 -33.13 -30.83 -31.15
N HIS A 949 -32.20 -30.34 -31.96
CA HIS A 949 -32.44 -29.38 -33.04
C HIS A 949 -32.98 -28.01 -32.58
N LEU A 950 -32.76 -27.62 -31.32
CA LEU A 950 -33.00 -26.26 -30.86
C LEU A 950 -31.99 -25.30 -31.52
N GLY A 951 -32.50 -24.31 -32.25
CA GLY A 951 -31.68 -23.38 -33.05
C GLY A 951 -31.49 -23.80 -34.53
N ASP A 952 -31.72 -25.07 -34.86
CA ASP A 952 -31.66 -25.54 -36.26
C ASP A 952 -32.79 -24.95 -37.11
N VAL A 953 -32.48 -24.59 -38.36
CA VAL A 953 -33.49 -24.29 -39.40
C VAL A 953 -33.73 -25.47 -40.35
N ASP A 954 -34.94 -25.56 -40.89
CA ASP A 954 -35.30 -26.47 -41.97
C ASP A 954 -34.78 -25.97 -43.33
N LYS A 955 -34.98 -26.78 -44.40
CA LYS A 955 -34.56 -26.41 -45.77
C LYS A 955 -35.27 -25.19 -46.36
N LYS A 956 -36.25 -24.61 -45.66
CA LYS A 956 -37.01 -23.41 -46.04
C LYS A 956 -36.70 -22.22 -45.11
N GLY A 957 -35.83 -22.39 -44.11
CA GLY A 957 -35.47 -21.36 -43.13
C GLY A 957 -36.37 -21.29 -41.89
N ASN A 958 -37.34 -22.19 -41.72
CA ASN A 958 -38.17 -22.23 -40.51
C ASN A 958 -37.42 -22.89 -39.36
N PRO A 959 -37.55 -22.45 -38.10
CA PRO A 959 -36.97 -23.17 -36.97
C PRO A 959 -37.58 -24.57 -36.85
N LYS A 960 -36.74 -25.61 -36.73
CA LYS A 960 -37.22 -27.02 -36.58
C LYS A 960 -37.95 -27.23 -35.26
N VAL A 961 -37.49 -26.54 -34.20
CA VAL A 961 -38.15 -26.43 -32.90
C VAL A 961 -38.42 -24.95 -32.65
N PRO A 962 -39.68 -24.53 -32.39
CA PRO A 962 -39.99 -23.13 -32.16
C PRO A 962 -39.32 -22.63 -30.86
N PRO A 963 -38.63 -21.47 -30.88
CA PRO A 963 -38.00 -20.92 -29.68
C PRO A 963 -39.04 -20.38 -28.70
N LEU A 964 -38.74 -20.49 -27.40
CA LEU A 964 -39.55 -19.89 -26.34
C LEU A 964 -39.61 -18.36 -26.49
N GLN A 965 -40.80 -17.79 -26.26
CA GLN A 965 -41.04 -16.35 -26.24
C GLN A 965 -41.19 -15.87 -24.80
N GLY A 966 -40.79 -14.64 -24.51
CA GLY A 966 -40.99 -14.02 -23.20
C GLY A 966 -42.25 -13.16 -23.18
N ASP A 967 -43.18 -13.43 -22.26
CA ASP A 967 -44.42 -12.65 -22.08
C ASP A 967 -44.21 -11.32 -21.31
N ALA A 968 -42.94 -10.96 -21.05
CA ALA A 968 -42.55 -9.81 -20.27
C ALA A 968 -42.87 -8.48 -20.98
N HIS A 969 -43.67 -7.64 -20.31
CA HIS A 969 -44.02 -6.30 -20.75
C HIS A 969 -44.03 -5.36 -19.54
N VAL A 970 -43.86 -4.06 -19.76
CA VAL A 970 -43.98 -3.06 -18.69
C VAL A 970 -45.47 -2.84 -18.37
N PRO A 971 -45.96 -3.17 -17.17
CA PRO A 971 -47.37 -2.97 -16.84
C PRO A 971 -47.66 -1.48 -16.67
N THR A 972 -48.74 -1.00 -17.29
CA THR A 972 -49.09 0.44 -17.33
C THR A 972 -50.04 0.89 -16.22
N ASN A 973 -50.47 -0.04 -15.34
CA ASN A 973 -51.50 0.16 -14.32
C ASN A 973 -50.97 0.05 -12.87
N VAL A 974 -49.66 0.20 -12.66
CA VAL A 974 -48.99 -0.01 -11.36
C VAL A 974 -48.64 1.30 -10.62
N ASN A 975 -49.37 2.40 -10.86
CA ASN A 975 -49.14 3.64 -10.14
C ASN A 975 -49.63 3.53 -8.68
N PHE A 976 -48.69 3.28 -7.76
CA PHE A 976 -49.00 3.11 -6.33
C PHE A 976 -49.67 4.35 -5.71
N TYR A 977 -49.40 5.56 -6.21
CA TYR A 977 -50.03 6.79 -5.69
C TYR A 977 -51.55 6.84 -5.95
N GLU A 978 -52.04 6.16 -6.99
CA GLU A 978 -53.48 6.04 -7.28
C GLU A 978 -54.14 4.92 -6.47
N MET A 979 -53.37 3.90 -6.07
CA MET A 979 -53.82 2.81 -5.20
C MET A 979 -53.95 3.29 -3.74
N ALA A 980 -52.94 3.98 -3.23
CA ALA A 980 -52.86 4.53 -1.87
C ALA A 980 -53.10 6.05 -1.88
N ARG A 981 -54.25 6.46 -2.45
CA ARG A 981 -54.66 7.87 -2.57
C ARG A 981 -55.20 8.44 -1.25
N HIS A 982 -55.39 9.76 -1.20
CA HIS A 982 -55.83 10.47 0.01
C HIS A 982 -57.23 10.00 0.47
N PRO A 983 -57.46 9.66 1.76
CA PRO A 983 -58.62 8.85 2.18
C PRO A 983 -60.01 9.45 1.95
N TRP A 984 -60.11 10.77 1.75
CA TRP A 984 -61.39 11.46 1.47
C TRP A 984 -61.31 12.52 0.36
N GLU A 985 -60.10 12.96 -0.03
CA GLU A 985 -59.91 13.86 -1.19
C GLU A 985 -59.62 13.08 -2.49
N ASP A 986 -59.52 11.75 -2.44
CA ASP A 986 -59.21 10.82 -3.56
C ASP A 986 -57.97 11.21 -4.40
N THR A 987 -57.14 12.11 -3.87
CA THR A 987 -56.01 12.70 -4.58
C THR A 987 -54.81 11.75 -4.54
N PRO A 988 -54.19 11.41 -5.70
CA PRO A 988 -53.07 10.47 -5.74
C PRO A 988 -51.78 11.13 -5.25
N SER A 989 -51.59 11.17 -3.94
CA SER A 989 -50.47 11.83 -3.28
C SER A 989 -50.12 11.15 -1.95
N SER A 990 -48.82 11.09 -1.64
CA SER A 990 -48.32 10.73 -0.30
C SER A 990 -48.42 11.89 0.70
N TRP A 991 -48.87 13.08 0.29
CA TRP A 991 -49.01 14.23 1.18
C TRP A 991 -50.15 14.04 2.17
N ARG A 992 -49.80 13.81 3.44
CA ARG A 992 -50.75 13.79 4.55
C ARG A 992 -51.20 15.22 4.84
N ARG A 993 -52.49 15.49 4.60
CA ARG A 993 -53.15 16.74 4.96
C ARG A 993 -54.33 16.43 5.86
N ASP A 994 -54.33 17.01 7.05
CA ASP A 994 -55.49 17.01 7.93
C ASP A 994 -56.47 18.07 7.41
N GLY A 995 -57.45 17.60 6.65
CA GLY A 995 -58.53 18.42 6.12
C GLY A 995 -59.51 18.81 7.23
N PHE A 996 -60.12 19.98 7.11
CA PHE A 996 -61.24 20.36 7.96
C PHE A 996 -62.47 19.50 7.64
N THR A 997 -63.20 19.05 8.65
CA THR A 997 -64.48 18.33 8.48
C THR A 997 -65.42 19.17 7.60
N VAL A 998 -66.01 18.55 6.57
CA VAL A 998 -66.72 19.24 5.48
C VAL A 998 -67.75 20.25 6.00
N GLY A 999 -68.63 19.82 6.92
CA GLY A 999 -69.66 20.71 7.50
C GLY A 999 -69.11 21.83 8.38
N SER A 1000 -68.00 21.58 9.10
CA SER A 1000 -67.32 22.61 9.92
C SER A 1000 -66.71 23.70 9.03
N LYS A 1001 -66.06 23.30 7.93
CA LYS A 1001 -65.51 24.24 6.94
C LYS A 1001 -66.61 25.02 6.23
N GLU A 1002 -67.69 24.35 5.82
CA GLU A 1002 -68.82 24.99 5.14
C GLU A 1002 -69.48 26.04 6.04
N TYR A 1003 -69.82 25.70 7.29
CA TYR A 1003 -70.42 26.63 8.24
C TYR A 1003 -69.50 27.81 8.53
N PHE A 1004 -68.20 27.57 8.73
CA PHE A 1004 -67.20 28.60 8.92
C PHE A 1004 -67.10 29.55 7.71
N GLU A 1005 -67.03 29.02 6.49
CA GLU A 1005 -67.00 29.84 5.27
C GLU A 1005 -68.28 30.66 5.07
N GLN A 1006 -69.46 30.10 5.38
CA GLN A 1006 -70.74 30.83 5.29
C GLN A 1006 -70.78 31.98 6.31
N GLN A 1007 -70.38 31.75 7.56
CA GLN A 1007 -70.32 32.80 8.58
C GLN A 1007 -69.26 33.85 8.24
N TYR A 1008 -68.08 33.45 7.78
CA TYR A 1008 -67.04 34.37 7.31
C TYR A 1008 -67.55 35.26 6.16
N LYS A 1009 -68.21 34.69 5.14
CA LYS A 1009 -68.79 35.45 4.02
C LYS A 1009 -69.92 36.38 4.47
N LYS A 1010 -70.77 35.97 5.44
CA LYS A 1010 -71.83 36.82 6.03
C LYS A 1010 -71.22 37.99 6.80
N ALA A 1011 -70.22 37.74 7.64
CA ALA A 1011 -69.50 38.76 8.41
C ALA A 1011 -68.70 39.71 7.52
N GLU A 1012 -67.93 39.20 6.55
CA GLU A 1012 -67.20 40.02 5.57
C GLU A 1012 -68.16 40.98 4.85
N LYS A 1013 -69.30 40.48 4.35
CA LYS A 1013 -70.29 41.32 3.69
C LYS A 1013 -70.91 42.35 4.64
N ALA A 1014 -71.23 41.97 5.88
CA ALA A 1014 -71.83 42.87 6.87
C ALA A 1014 -70.87 44.02 7.26
N VAL A 1015 -69.57 43.75 7.36
CA VAL A 1015 -68.55 44.77 7.62
C VAL A 1015 -68.33 45.65 6.38
N TYR A 1016 -68.01 45.05 5.22
CA TYR A 1016 -67.59 45.81 4.05
C TYR A 1016 -68.73 46.47 3.25
N ASP A 1017 -70.00 46.09 3.46
CA ASP A 1017 -71.17 46.73 2.84
C ASP A 1017 -72.39 46.69 3.78
N GLU A 1018 -72.24 47.32 4.95
CA GLU A 1018 -73.24 47.41 6.04
C GLU A 1018 -74.66 47.85 5.60
N ALA A 1019 -74.76 48.51 4.44
CA ALA A 1019 -76.02 49.05 3.90
C ALA A 1019 -76.45 48.40 2.56
N GLY A 1020 -75.79 47.33 2.12
CA GLY A 1020 -76.18 46.54 0.94
C GLY A 1020 -76.16 47.30 -0.39
N ARG A 1021 -75.27 48.27 -0.55
CA ARG A 1021 -75.18 49.18 -1.71
C ARG A 1021 -74.43 48.57 -2.90
N GLY A 1022 -73.76 47.43 -2.72
CA GLY A 1022 -73.00 46.74 -3.75
C GLY A 1022 -71.59 47.29 -4.01
N GLN A 1023 -71.08 48.18 -3.15
CA GLN A 1023 -69.71 48.72 -3.24
C GLN A 1023 -68.95 48.48 -1.94
N ARG A 1024 -67.69 48.05 -2.05
CA ARG A 1024 -66.85 47.67 -0.90
C ARG A 1024 -66.36 48.91 -0.15
N ASN A 1025 -66.93 49.18 1.03
CA ASN A 1025 -66.52 50.24 1.93
C ASN A 1025 -65.37 49.77 2.84
N TYR A 1026 -64.24 50.46 2.79
CA TYR A 1026 -63.07 50.19 3.64
C TYR A 1026 -63.08 50.96 4.98
N TRP A 1027 -64.07 51.84 5.18
CA TRP A 1027 -64.27 52.61 6.41
C TRP A 1027 -65.66 52.29 7.00
N PRO A 1028 -65.87 51.07 7.52
CA PRO A 1028 -67.13 50.66 8.14
C PRO A 1028 -67.43 51.44 9.43
N SER A 1029 -68.70 51.47 9.85
CA SER A 1029 -69.03 51.95 11.18
C SER A 1029 -68.42 51.04 12.25
N LYS A 1030 -68.06 51.61 13.42
CA LYS A 1030 -67.57 50.82 14.56
C LYS A 1030 -68.58 49.73 14.97
N VAL A 1031 -69.88 50.01 14.83
CA VAL A 1031 -70.95 49.05 15.11
C VAL A 1031 -70.89 47.85 14.16
N ALA A 1032 -70.67 48.05 12.85
CA ALA A 1032 -70.54 46.94 11.92
C ALA A 1032 -69.31 46.05 12.21
N VAL A 1033 -68.18 46.66 12.62
CA VAL A 1033 -66.94 45.93 12.98
C VAL A 1033 -67.09 45.12 14.27
N ASP A 1034 -67.68 45.72 15.32
CA ASP A 1034 -67.78 45.10 16.65
C ASP A 1034 -69.01 44.18 16.79
N SER A 1035 -69.89 44.10 15.79
CA SER A 1035 -71.14 43.31 15.86
C SER A 1035 -70.93 41.80 15.70
N VAL A 1036 -71.57 41.01 16.57
CA VAL A 1036 -71.52 39.54 16.53
C VAL A 1036 -72.69 39.00 15.70
N SER A 1037 -72.45 38.66 14.43
CA SER A 1037 -73.44 37.96 13.61
C SER A 1037 -73.46 36.46 13.92
N GLY A 1038 -74.43 35.99 14.72
CA GLY A 1038 -74.53 34.56 15.04
C GLY A 1038 -75.77 34.08 15.82
N GLU A 1039 -76.42 34.94 16.61
CA GLU A 1039 -77.48 34.50 17.55
C GLU A 1039 -78.74 33.91 16.87
N GLU A 1040 -79.02 34.27 15.61
CA GLU A 1040 -80.18 33.74 14.85
C GLU A 1040 -80.19 32.21 14.76
N SER A 1041 -79.03 31.56 14.74
CA SER A 1041 -78.91 30.09 14.64
C SER A 1041 -79.37 29.38 15.92
N ASN A 1042 -79.14 29.99 17.09
CA ASN A 1042 -79.55 29.42 18.37
C ASN A 1042 -81.07 29.44 18.53
N ALA A 1043 -81.77 30.44 17.98
CA ALA A 1043 -83.24 30.47 18.00
C ALA A 1043 -83.86 29.29 17.23
N LEU A 1044 -83.26 28.87 16.11
CA LEU A 1044 -83.75 27.75 15.30
C LEU A 1044 -83.46 26.39 15.96
N LEU A 1045 -82.31 26.25 16.63
CA LEU A 1045 -82.02 25.12 17.51
C LEU A 1045 -82.98 25.06 18.71
N GLU A 1046 -83.30 26.21 19.29
CA GLU A 1046 -84.24 26.34 20.41
C GLU A 1046 -85.66 25.92 20.00
N GLU A 1047 -86.13 26.36 18.82
CA GLU A 1047 -87.42 26.00 18.23
C GLU A 1047 -87.52 24.49 17.93
N ARG A 1048 -86.49 23.90 17.31
CA ARG A 1048 -86.57 22.54 16.75
C ARG A 1048 -86.08 21.44 17.67
N PHE A 1049 -85.02 21.68 18.44
CA PHE A 1049 -84.38 20.68 19.29
C PHE A 1049 -84.77 20.84 20.76
N PHE A 1050 -84.44 21.99 21.37
CA PHE A 1050 -84.64 22.16 22.82
C PHE A 1050 -86.11 22.28 23.24
N ALA A 1051 -86.96 22.94 22.45
CA ALA A 1051 -88.40 22.97 22.73
C ALA A 1051 -89.03 21.57 22.67
N LYS A 1052 -88.64 20.73 21.70
CA LYS A 1052 -89.12 19.34 21.58
C LYS A 1052 -88.66 18.47 22.76
N LEU A 1053 -87.43 18.66 23.24
CA LEU A 1053 -86.95 17.98 24.44
C LEU A 1053 -87.73 18.40 25.70
N ARG A 1054 -88.01 19.70 25.89
CA ARG A 1054 -88.80 20.17 27.05
C ARG A 1054 -90.27 19.76 27.01
N ASP A 1055 -90.86 19.63 25.82
CA ASP A 1055 -92.21 19.06 25.67
C ASP A 1055 -92.23 17.58 26.07
N ALA A 1056 -91.22 16.80 25.71
CA ALA A 1056 -91.06 15.41 26.16
C ALA A 1056 -90.76 15.31 27.67
N GLU A 1057 -90.01 16.26 28.23
CA GLU A 1057 -89.65 16.32 29.66
C GLU A 1057 -90.86 16.45 30.60
N ARG A 1058 -92.03 16.89 30.08
CA ARG A 1058 -93.30 16.90 30.84
C ARG A 1058 -93.72 15.53 31.35
N GLY A 1059 -93.29 14.45 30.69
CA GLY A 1059 -93.56 13.07 31.09
C GLY A 1059 -92.63 12.53 32.20
N VAL A 1060 -91.55 13.24 32.54
CA VAL A 1060 -90.53 12.78 33.49
C VAL A 1060 -90.97 12.98 34.95
N GLU A 1061 -90.64 12.02 35.81
CA GLU A 1061 -90.95 12.03 37.23
C GLU A 1061 -90.41 13.27 37.95
N SER A 1062 -91.17 13.76 38.93
CA SER A 1062 -90.89 15.03 39.62
C SER A 1062 -89.55 15.02 40.35
N TRP A 1063 -89.17 13.91 40.99
CA TRP A 1063 -87.91 13.80 41.72
C TRP A 1063 -86.69 13.86 40.80
N ALA A 1064 -86.77 13.25 39.61
CA ALA A 1064 -85.68 13.24 38.63
C ALA A 1064 -85.47 14.64 38.01
N ARG A 1065 -86.55 15.36 37.70
CA ARG A 1065 -86.48 16.77 37.30
C ARG A 1065 -85.94 17.67 38.41
N GLN A 1066 -86.38 17.49 39.66
CA GLN A 1066 -85.85 18.26 40.79
C GLN A 1066 -84.37 17.97 41.06
N LEU A 1067 -83.93 16.72 40.95
CA LEU A 1067 -82.52 16.35 41.10
C LEU A 1067 -81.67 16.94 39.96
N ARG A 1068 -82.14 16.87 38.71
CA ARG A 1068 -81.49 17.50 37.56
C ARG A 1068 -81.40 19.02 37.71
N ASN A 1069 -82.48 19.69 38.14
CA ASN A 1069 -82.46 21.13 38.39
C ASN A 1069 -81.46 21.48 39.50
N ARG A 1070 -81.44 20.75 40.62
CA ARG A 1070 -80.44 20.97 41.69
C ARG A 1070 -79.01 20.72 41.23
N ALA A 1071 -78.79 19.77 40.32
CA ALA A 1071 -77.47 19.51 39.72
C ALA A 1071 -77.05 20.66 38.78
N VAL A 1072 -77.96 21.18 37.96
CA VAL A 1072 -77.72 22.34 37.07
C VAL A 1072 -77.53 23.63 37.87
N GLU A 1073 -78.26 23.82 38.97
CA GLU A 1073 -78.10 24.93 39.92
C GLU A 1073 -76.89 24.76 40.87
N GLY A 1074 -76.21 23.61 40.84
CA GLY A 1074 -75.05 23.31 41.68
C GLY A 1074 -75.32 23.13 43.18
N LYS A 1075 -76.57 22.95 43.60
CA LYS A 1075 -77.01 22.90 45.01
C LYS A 1075 -77.53 21.52 45.42
N LEU A 1076 -76.60 20.56 45.51
CA LEU A 1076 -76.89 19.20 45.98
C LEU A 1076 -76.57 19.09 47.48
N GLU A 1077 -77.60 19.15 48.32
CA GLU A 1077 -77.52 18.99 49.78
C GLU A 1077 -77.30 17.50 50.19
N ASN A 1078 -76.22 16.90 49.70
CA ASN A 1078 -75.82 15.55 50.08
C ASN A 1078 -75.04 15.58 51.40
N LYS A 1079 -75.31 14.63 52.30
CA LYS A 1079 -74.46 14.43 53.49
C LYS A 1079 -73.13 13.82 53.06
N THR A 1080 -72.02 14.33 53.61
CA THR A 1080 -70.69 13.75 53.38
C THR A 1080 -70.58 12.41 54.08
N GLU A 1081 -70.51 11.32 53.32
CA GLU A 1081 -70.16 10.00 53.85
C GLU A 1081 -68.70 9.99 54.33
N ILE A 1082 -68.47 9.50 55.54
CA ILE A 1082 -67.14 9.45 56.17
C ILE A 1082 -66.69 7.99 56.20
N ALA A 1083 -65.74 7.63 55.32
CA ALA A 1083 -65.14 6.29 55.29
C ALA A 1083 -64.61 5.89 56.67
N SER A 1084 -64.91 4.66 57.07
CA SER A 1084 -64.47 4.09 58.35
C SER A 1084 -62.95 3.95 58.40
N GLN A 1085 -62.35 3.82 59.60
CA GLN A 1085 -60.89 3.64 59.68
C GLN A 1085 -60.40 2.34 59.05
N GLN A 1086 -61.26 1.32 58.97
CA GLN A 1086 -61.00 0.07 58.28
C GLN A 1086 -60.84 0.30 56.77
N GLU A 1087 -61.75 1.04 56.15
CA GLU A 1087 -61.67 1.42 54.74
C GLU A 1087 -60.58 2.49 54.49
N LYS A 1088 -60.24 3.30 55.49
CA LYS A 1088 -59.43 4.52 55.30
C LYS A 1088 -57.96 4.43 55.71
N ILE A 1089 -57.62 3.69 56.77
CA ILE A 1089 -56.24 3.62 57.32
C ILE A 1089 -55.70 2.19 57.25
N TYR A 1090 -56.56 1.19 57.43
CA TYR A 1090 -56.18 -0.22 57.43
C TYR A 1090 -56.45 -0.95 56.11
N ASP A 1091 -57.00 -0.27 55.11
CA ASP A 1091 -57.17 -0.81 53.76
C ASP A 1091 -55.82 -0.87 53.04
N ASP A 1092 -55.56 -1.98 52.34
CA ASP A 1092 -54.27 -2.25 51.69
C ASP A 1092 -53.93 -1.23 50.59
N GLU A 1093 -54.95 -0.63 49.96
CA GLU A 1093 -54.76 0.29 48.84
C GLU A 1093 -55.27 1.69 49.11
N TYR A 1094 -56.49 1.80 49.63
CA TYR A 1094 -57.24 3.06 49.72
C TYR A 1094 -56.63 4.04 50.73
N TYR A 1095 -55.83 3.57 51.69
CA TYR A 1095 -55.12 4.45 52.63
C TYR A 1095 -54.17 5.46 51.94
N ARG A 1096 -53.65 5.11 50.74
CA ARG A 1096 -52.71 5.96 49.99
C ARG A 1096 -53.29 7.31 49.58
N TRP A 1097 -54.63 7.44 49.55
CA TRP A 1097 -55.34 8.68 49.22
C TRP A 1097 -55.54 9.63 50.43
N PHE A 1098 -55.23 9.17 51.64
CA PHE A 1098 -55.49 9.91 52.88
C PHE A 1098 -54.23 10.15 53.72
N ILE A 1099 -53.09 9.58 53.33
CA ILE A 1099 -51.78 9.95 53.87
C ILE A 1099 -51.35 11.33 53.33
N GLN A 1100 -50.65 12.11 54.14
CA GLN A 1100 -50.03 13.36 53.70
C GLN A 1100 -48.66 13.03 53.09
N PRO A 1101 -48.41 13.30 51.79
CA PRO A 1101 -47.11 13.05 51.18
C PRO A 1101 -45.98 13.77 51.93
N GLY A 1102 -44.87 13.05 52.16
CA GLY A 1102 -43.75 13.53 52.99
C GLY A 1102 -43.88 13.21 54.49
N HIS A 1103 -45.06 12.83 54.98
CA HIS A 1103 -45.22 12.28 56.34
C HIS A 1103 -45.46 10.77 56.29
N ASN A 1104 -44.38 9.99 56.41
CA ASN A 1104 -44.50 8.56 56.71
C ASN A 1104 -44.74 8.41 58.22
N PRO A 1105 -45.92 7.94 58.68
CA PRO A 1105 -46.27 7.95 60.10
C PRO A 1105 -45.48 6.94 60.94
N ASN A 1106 -44.90 5.89 60.33
CA ASN A 1106 -43.90 5.05 60.98
C ASN A 1106 -42.87 4.55 59.93
N PRO A 1107 -41.82 5.33 59.64
CA PRO A 1107 -40.84 4.99 58.61
C PRO A 1107 -39.98 3.76 58.97
N SER A 1108 -40.02 3.30 60.22
CA SER A 1108 -39.34 2.08 60.65
C SER A 1108 -40.12 0.80 60.33
N GLY A 1109 -41.42 0.89 60.03
CA GLY A 1109 -42.35 -0.24 59.89
C GLY A 1109 -42.59 -1.07 61.18
N LEU A 1110 -41.72 -0.92 62.19
CA LEU A 1110 -41.75 -1.70 63.42
C LEU A 1110 -42.46 -0.93 64.52
N LEU A 1111 -43.45 -1.56 65.16
CA LEU A 1111 -44.05 -1.07 66.40
C LEU A 1111 -43.11 -1.40 67.57
N ARG A 1112 -42.05 -0.59 67.78
CA ARG A 1112 -41.15 -0.74 68.94
C ARG A 1112 -41.92 -0.56 70.25
N GLY A 1113 -42.27 -1.67 70.89
CA GLY A 1113 -43.12 -1.72 72.07
C GLY A 1113 -42.51 -1.03 73.30
N ARG A 1114 -42.94 0.22 73.57
CA ARG A 1114 -42.68 0.88 74.85
C ARG A 1114 -43.69 0.41 75.90
N LYS A 1115 -43.35 -0.69 76.58
CA LYS A 1115 -43.88 -1.19 77.88
C LYS A 1115 -45.30 -0.77 78.31
N ALA A 1116 -46.17 -1.77 78.39
CA ALA A 1116 -46.70 -2.29 79.66
C ALA A 1116 -47.09 -3.78 79.45
N GLY A 1117 -46.58 -4.78 80.17
CA GLY A 1117 -45.51 -4.83 81.17
C GLY A 1117 -44.95 -6.25 81.32
N ASP A 1118 -43.90 -6.40 82.14
CA ASP A 1118 -43.22 -7.64 82.58
C ASP A 1118 -42.46 -8.60 81.62
N SER A 1119 -41.28 -8.97 82.12
CA SER A 1119 -40.43 -10.16 81.81
C SER A 1119 -39.65 -10.28 80.49
N GLY A 1120 -38.32 -10.41 80.62
CA GLY A 1120 -37.43 -11.22 79.74
C GLY A 1120 -37.05 -10.69 78.36
N SER A 1121 -35.86 -10.07 78.20
CA SER A 1121 -35.29 -9.79 76.88
C SER A 1121 -34.66 -11.04 76.24
N SER A 1122 -35.12 -11.41 75.04
CA SER A 1122 -34.51 -12.46 74.20
C SER A 1122 -33.13 -12.03 73.65
N SER A 1123 -32.25 -13.00 73.40
CA SER A 1123 -30.94 -12.77 72.74
C SER A 1123 -31.09 -12.25 71.30
N ALA A 1124 -32.17 -12.67 70.62
CA ALA A 1124 -32.38 -12.43 69.19
C ALA A 1124 -32.53 -10.95 68.82
N ASP A 1125 -33.20 -10.15 69.67
CA ASP A 1125 -33.47 -8.73 69.37
C ASP A 1125 -32.20 -7.88 69.36
N LYS A 1126 -31.19 -8.25 70.15
CA LYS A 1126 -29.88 -7.59 70.16
C LYS A 1126 -29.02 -7.97 68.97
N GLU A 1127 -29.10 -9.22 68.51
CA GLU A 1127 -28.37 -9.67 67.32
C GLU A 1127 -28.92 -9.01 66.05
N LEU A 1128 -30.24 -8.83 65.95
CA LEU A 1128 -30.89 -8.12 64.84
C LEU A 1128 -30.52 -6.63 64.81
N GLU A 1129 -30.42 -5.97 65.97
CA GLU A 1129 -30.03 -4.56 66.07
C GLU A 1129 -28.52 -4.36 65.75
N VAL A 1130 -27.66 -5.34 66.00
CA VAL A 1130 -26.26 -5.33 65.54
C VAL A 1130 -26.16 -5.58 64.03
N PHE A 1131 -26.93 -6.51 63.49
CA PHE A 1131 -26.97 -6.82 62.05
C PHE A 1131 -27.40 -5.61 61.21
N LEU A 1132 -28.48 -4.92 61.62
CA LEU A 1132 -28.97 -3.71 60.94
C LEU A 1132 -27.96 -2.54 61.00
N ASN A 1133 -27.27 -2.35 62.13
CA ASN A 1133 -26.25 -1.30 62.25
C ASN A 1133 -24.99 -1.60 61.41
N GLN A 1134 -24.60 -2.88 61.25
CA GLN A 1134 -23.50 -3.25 60.36
C GLN A 1134 -23.85 -2.98 58.89
N LEU A 1135 -25.09 -3.28 58.47
CA LEU A 1135 -25.57 -3.07 57.11
C LEU A 1135 -25.64 -1.59 56.72
N LEU A 1136 -26.03 -0.71 57.66
CA LEU A 1136 -26.08 0.74 57.45
C LEU A 1136 -24.71 1.43 57.49
N SER A 1137 -23.71 0.83 58.13
CA SER A 1137 -22.34 1.40 58.19
C SER A 1137 -21.45 1.07 56.97
N GLY A 1138 -21.89 0.19 56.06
CA GLY A 1138 -21.06 -0.36 54.98
C GLY A 1138 -21.04 0.40 53.65
N VAL A 1139 -21.96 1.35 53.41
CA VAL A 1139 -22.16 1.99 52.08
C VAL A 1139 -21.87 3.49 52.09
N ALA A 1140 -21.72 4.12 53.26
CA ALA A 1140 -21.50 5.57 53.41
C ALA A 1140 -20.00 5.96 53.48
N ALA A 1141 -19.19 5.58 52.48
CA ALA A 1141 -17.78 6.02 52.41
C ALA A 1141 -17.11 6.00 51.02
N GLN A 1142 -17.82 6.25 49.90
CA GLN A 1142 -17.16 6.71 48.67
C GLN A 1142 -18.09 7.44 47.69
N GLY A 1143 -17.82 8.75 47.48
CA GLY A 1143 -18.52 9.65 46.55
C GLY A 1143 -19.64 10.48 47.22
N ALA A 1144 -19.76 11.80 47.01
CA ALA A 1144 -18.87 12.78 46.35
C ALA A 1144 -19.24 14.22 46.81
N ASP A 1145 -18.39 15.21 46.54
CA ASP A 1145 -18.66 16.64 46.81
C ASP A 1145 -18.89 17.43 45.50
N GLY A 1146 -20.07 18.04 45.36
CA GLY A 1146 -20.38 19.15 44.42
C GLY A 1146 -20.60 18.84 42.91
N PRO A 1147 -21.09 19.82 42.13
CA PRO A 1147 -22.41 20.45 42.32
C PRO A 1147 -23.23 20.71 41.01
N ALA A 1148 -24.52 21.00 41.18
CA ALA A 1148 -25.41 21.85 40.36
C ALA A 1148 -25.70 21.57 38.85
N ASN A 1149 -27.00 21.34 38.59
CA ASN A 1149 -27.85 21.79 37.48
C ASN A 1149 -27.63 21.39 36.00
N ASN A 1150 -28.70 20.73 35.51
CA ASN A 1150 -29.40 20.85 34.21
C ASN A 1150 -28.96 20.09 32.95
N GLU A 1151 -30.00 19.54 32.31
CA GLU A 1151 -30.12 19.06 30.91
C GLU A 1151 -29.23 17.87 30.51
N GLY A 1152 -29.77 16.76 29.98
CA GLY A 1152 -31.17 16.37 29.76
C GLY A 1152 -31.19 15.08 28.94
N ASP A 1153 -31.65 13.98 29.52
CA ASP A 1153 -31.49 12.63 28.95
C ASP A 1153 -32.82 11.87 29.05
N ASP A 1154 -33.51 11.69 27.93
CA ASP A 1154 -34.74 10.88 27.81
C ASP A 1154 -34.40 9.60 27.04
N LEU A 1155 -34.32 8.48 27.77
CA LEU A 1155 -34.18 7.14 27.18
C LEU A 1155 -35.35 6.25 27.62
N VAL A 1156 -36.34 6.17 26.73
CA VAL A 1156 -37.44 5.20 26.80
C VAL A 1156 -36.94 3.80 26.41
N LEU A 1157 -37.27 2.79 27.22
CA LEU A 1157 -37.04 1.36 27.01
C LEU A 1157 -38.21 0.57 27.63
N PRO A 1158 -38.51 -0.68 27.19
CA PRO A 1158 -39.41 -0.89 26.06
C PRO A 1158 -40.61 -1.80 26.44
N GLU A 1159 -41.68 -1.77 25.64
CA GLU A 1159 -42.80 -2.74 25.77
C GLU A 1159 -42.87 -3.69 24.57
N GLU A 1160 -43.09 -4.97 24.87
CA GLU A 1160 -43.46 -6.00 23.89
C GLU A 1160 -44.99 -6.11 23.75
N TYR A 1161 -45.42 -6.47 22.55
CA TYR A 1161 -46.79 -6.79 22.15
C TYR A 1161 -47.42 -7.93 22.97
N VAL A 1162 -48.75 -7.88 23.19
CA VAL A 1162 -49.69 -8.97 22.85
C VAL A 1162 -51.08 -8.41 22.46
N ASP A 1163 -51.45 -8.63 21.20
CA ASP A 1163 -52.75 -8.91 20.56
C ASP A 1163 -54.11 -8.18 20.79
N GLU A 1164 -54.79 -8.11 19.63
CA GLU A 1164 -56.23 -8.16 19.33
C GLU A 1164 -57.18 -6.95 19.59
N ALA A 1165 -57.36 -6.22 18.47
CA ALA A 1165 -58.64 -6.09 17.76
C ALA A 1165 -59.65 -4.97 18.10
N ALA A 1166 -60.21 -4.46 17.00
CA ALA A 1166 -61.41 -3.62 16.82
C ALA A 1166 -61.31 -2.10 17.05
N ASP A 1167 -61.67 -1.40 15.97
CA ASP A 1167 -62.39 -0.12 15.91
C ASP A 1167 -61.69 1.14 16.44
N VAL A 1168 -60.59 1.44 15.73
CA VAL A 1168 -59.99 2.78 15.59
C VAL A 1168 -60.83 3.67 14.67
N ALA A 1169 -61.05 4.92 15.09
CA ALA A 1169 -60.93 6.13 14.26
C ALA A 1169 -60.71 7.37 15.15
#